data_AF-A0A914JAI0-F1
#
_entry.id   AF-A0A914JAI0-F1
#
_cell.length_a   1.000
_cell.length_b   1.000
_cell.length_c   1.000
_cell.angle_alpha   90.00
_cell.angle_beta   90.00
_cell.angle_gamma   90.00
#
_symmetry.space_group_name_H-M   'P 1'
#
loop_
_entity.id
_entity.type
_entity.pdbx_description
1 polymer ?
#
loop_
_entity_poly.entity_id
_entity_poly.type
_entity_poly.pdbx_seq_one_letter_code
_entity_poly.pdbx_strand_id
1 'polypeptide(L)'
;MSTLTYEGGAERFGDFLSTFCVPDENGDKKFVYADQIRAISQRQQVPLYIHLEDVENFDNELYQEIRFNTHRYSKIVYDVVDKLIREQLGTEAPPVIDALDAFIFQREYLEGQRNTADTADAQPVDPNKRIPPQLLRRYEVYFVAPPLDKCLAARDITAEYVGKLVTLRGIVIRCSEVMPLASVVTYLCDTCGSEVYQIVNGPTYSPTMSCMSKDCQESKANGRLELQLRGSNFLKYQELRVQEMSDQVPVGMIPRSVNIHALGENTRQCQPGDQVKISGILMPQLKSGFRQGNALVADVFIDCHHIENLGSEDDKNINGELTDAEIEIVSADNIYDLMAYSIAPEIYGHIDVKKSLLLALVGGTDKNADGMKIRGALNILLVGDPGVAKSQLLGYVDRLAVRSQYTTGRGSSGVGLTAAVIKDPVTGEWTLEGGALVLADQGICCIDEFDKMLESDRTAIHEVMEQQTISISKCGINTSLNARVAIIAAANPSFGRYNSKKTVEENVQLPAALLSRFDLLWLIQDVPDQDNDKKIADHITYVHMNGREPEVQFKPLSMSLMRRYIAICKRHHPKIPSYLRTRLVEKYVEIREQARANMETSVFTSARNLLAVVRLATAHARLHLRDSVIEADIDEALRLLDACKASIEKDRSLSDMR
;
A
#
# COMPACT_ATOMS: atom_id res chain seq x y z
N MET A 1 34.78 -20.58 -19.36
CA MET A 1 33.61 -21.47 -19.47
C MET A 1 32.68 -20.85 -20.52
N SER A 2 33.13 -20.75 -21.78
CA SER A 2 33.01 -21.77 -22.85
C SER A 2 31.56 -22.00 -23.26
N THR A 3 31.05 -21.06 -24.08
CA THR A 3 30.10 -21.26 -25.19
C THR A 3 29.41 -22.62 -25.22
N LEU A 4 28.47 -22.86 -24.31
CA LEU A 4 27.34 -23.72 -24.63
C LEU A 4 26.58 -23.01 -25.74
N THR A 5 26.38 -23.70 -26.86
CA THR A 5 25.60 -23.20 -27.98
C THR A 5 24.20 -22.90 -27.45
N TYR A 6 23.77 -21.64 -27.57
CA TYR A 6 22.44 -21.20 -27.14
C TYR A 6 21.29 -22.04 -27.71
N GLU A 7 21.53 -22.73 -28.84
CA GLU A 7 20.60 -23.71 -29.43
C GLU A 7 20.35 -24.92 -28.51
N GLY A 8 21.40 -25.44 -27.86
CA GLY A 8 21.24 -26.53 -26.89
C GLY A 8 20.48 -26.09 -25.63
N GLY A 9 20.63 -24.82 -25.22
CA GLY A 9 19.83 -24.24 -24.14
C GLY A 9 18.35 -24.12 -24.50
N ALA A 10 18.02 -23.81 -25.76
CA ALA A 10 16.64 -23.72 -26.24
C ALA A 10 15.95 -25.09 -26.27
N GLU A 11 16.65 -26.14 -26.72
CA GLU A 11 16.13 -27.51 -26.74
C GLU A 11 15.90 -28.04 -25.33
N ARG A 12 16.87 -27.88 -24.42
CA ARG A 12 16.73 -28.25 -23.00
C ARG A 12 15.54 -27.55 -22.33
N PHE A 13 15.30 -26.28 -22.66
CA PHE A 13 14.17 -25.55 -22.13
C PHE A 13 12.83 -26.04 -22.70
N GLY A 14 12.80 -26.43 -23.98
CA GLY A 14 11.64 -27.07 -24.60
C GLY A 14 11.30 -28.42 -23.95
N ASP A 15 12.31 -29.22 -23.66
CA ASP A 15 12.16 -30.49 -22.93
C ASP A 15 11.66 -30.26 -21.50
N PHE A 16 12.17 -29.24 -20.81
CA PHE A 16 11.70 -28.85 -19.48
C PHE A 16 10.21 -28.51 -19.48
N LEU A 17 9.77 -27.61 -20.38
CA LEU A 17 8.38 -27.17 -20.45
C LEU A 17 7.38 -28.30 -20.76
N SER A 18 7.82 -29.32 -21.50
CA SER A 18 6.98 -30.46 -21.89
C SER A 18 6.99 -31.62 -20.89
N THR A 19 8.10 -31.81 -20.17
CA THR A 19 8.33 -33.00 -19.33
C THR A 19 8.08 -32.76 -17.83
N PHE A 20 8.10 -31.50 -17.38
CA PHE A 20 8.00 -31.18 -15.96
C PHE A 20 6.62 -31.53 -15.37
N CYS A 21 6.61 -32.35 -14.32
CA CYS A 21 5.40 -32.77 -13.62
C CYS A 21 5.56 -32.59 -12.10
N VAL A 22 4.54 -32.01 -11.48
CA VAL A 22 4.45 -31.91 -10.01
C VAL A 22 3.44 -32.94 -9.52
N PRO A 23 3.77 -33.77 -8.51
CA PRO A 23 2.80 -34.65 -7.89
C PRO A 23 1.82 -33.81 -7.05
N ASP A 24 0.52 -33.91 -7.35
CA ASP A 24 -0.53 -33.30 -6.52
C ASP A 24 -0.72 -34.12 -5.22
N GLU A 25 -1.36 -33.54 -4.20
CA GLU A 25 -1.63 -34.21 -2.90
C GLU A 25 -2.45 -35.52 -3.05
N ASN A 26 -3.11 -35.72 -4.20
CA ASN A 26 -3.87 -36.91 -4.57
C ASN A 26 -3.09 -37.92 -5.44
N GLY A 27 -1.81 -37.69 -5.74
CA GLY A 27 -0.96 -38.61 -6.52
C GLY A 27 -1.13 -38.54 -8.05
N ASP A 28 -1.97 -37.64 -8.56
CA ASP A 28 -2.06 -37.36 -10.00
C ASP A 28 -0.88 -36.46 -10.46
N LYS A 29 -0.28 -36.82 -11.60
CA LYS A 29 0.80 -36.02 -12.22
C LYS A 29 0.16 -34.87 -13.00
N LYS A 30 0.27 -33.64 -12.51
CA LYS A 30 -0.15 -32.44 -13.23
C LYS A 30 1.04 -31.80 -13.96
N PHE A 31 0.85 -31.47 -15.23
CA PHE A 31 1.83 -30.75 -16.04
C PHE A 31 1.54 -29.25 -15.97
N VAL A 32 2.04 -28.60 -14.93
CA VAL A 32 1.74 -27.18 -14.63
C VAL A 32 2.02 -26.27 -15.84
N TYR A 33 3.18 -26.42 -16.47
CA TYR A 33 3.58 -25.58 -17.60
C TYR A 33 2.85 -25.91 -18.90
N ALA A 34 2.57 -27.19 -19.18
CA ALA A 34 1.81 -27.59 -20.36
C ALA A 34 0.34 -27.13 -20.26
N ASP A 35 -0.25 -27.19 -19.07
CA ASP A 35 -1.60 -26.68 -18.81
C ASP A 35 -1.65 -25.15 -18.93
N GLN A 36 -0.63 -24.43 -18.44
CA GLN A 36 -0.50 -22.98 -18.66
C GLN A 36 -0.35 -22.65 -20.15
N ILE A 37 0.47 -23.38 -20.91
CA ILE A 37 0.62 -23.18 -22.36
C ILE A 37 -0.70 -23.47 -23.08
N ARG A 38 -1.47 -24.48 -22.66
CA ARG A 38 -2.82 -24.76 -23.18
C ARG A 38 -3.80 -23.63 -22.83
N ALA A 39 -3.73 -23.07 -21.63
CA ALA A 39 -4.55 -21.92 -21.25
C ALA A 39 -4.20 -20.67 -22.08
N ILE A 40 -2.91 -20.48 -22.38
CA ILE A 40 -2.41 -19.42 -23.27
C ILE A 40 -2.88 -19.65 -24.72
N SER A 41 -2.83 -20.88 -25.22
CA SER A 41 -3.30 -21.22 -26.57
C SER A 41 -4.81 -20.99 -26.72
N GLN A 42 -5.58 -21.26 -25.66
CA GLN A 42 -7.02 -20.96 -25.58
C GLN A 42 -7.32 -19.49 -25.28
N ARG A 43 -6.30 -18.64 -25.10
CA ARG A 43 -6.42 -17.20 -24.77
C ARG A 43 -7.16 -16.91 -23.46
N GLN A 44 -7.09 -17.83 -22.49
CA GLN A 44 -7.62 -17.64 -21.15
C GLN A 44 -6.60 -16.96 -20.22
N GLN A 45 -5.31 -17.20 -20.47
CA GLN A 45 -4.20 -16.67 -19.68
C GLN A 45 -3.21 -15.94 -20.61
N VAL A 46 -2.71 -14.79 -20.16
CA VAL A 46 -1.68 -13.99 -20.84
C VAL A 46 -0.30 -14.15 -20.20
N PRO A 47 -0.14 -14.14 -18.86
CA PRO A 47 1.18 -14.23 -18.24
C PRO A 47 1.56 -15.69 -18.03
N LEU A 48 2.73 -16.08 -18.53
CA LEU A 48 3.39 -17.34 -18.22
C LEU A 48 4.38 -17.10 -17.09
N TYR A 49 4.07 -17.59 -15.89
CA TYR A 49 4.96 -17.54 -14.75
C TYR A 49 5.82 -18.79 -14.71
N ILE A 50 7.14 -18.61 -14.85
CA ILE A 50 8.12 -19.69 -14.78
C ILE A 50 8.81 -19.60 -13.43
N HIS A 51 8.56 -20.59 -12.57
CA HIS A 51 9.21 -20.67 -11.27
C HIS A 51 10.63 -21.22 -11.46
N LEU A 52 11.62 -20.43 -11.05
CA LEU A 52 13.02 -20.82 -11.18
C LEU A 52 13.40 -21.99 -10.25
N GLU A 53 12.62 -22.26 -9.21
CA GLU A 53 12.76 -23.46 -8.35
C GLU A 53 12.53 -24.75 -9.13
N ASP A 54 11.53 -24.75 -10.01
CA ASP A 54 11.25 -25.90 -10.87
C ASP A 54 12.38 -26.14 -11.87
N VAL A 55 12.96 -25.05 -12.40
CA VAL A 55 14.12 -25.11 -13.29
C VAL A 55 15.34 -25.65 -12.55
N GLU A 56 15.57 -25.22 -11.30
CA GLU A 56 16.68 -25.71 -10.47
C GLU A 56 16.56 -27.22 -10.19
N ASN A 57 15.34 -27.71 -9.93
CA ASN A 57 15.07 -29.13 -9.71
C ASN A 57 15.34 -30.01 -10.95
N PHE A 58 15.17 -29.45 -12.15
CA PHE A 58 15.39 -30.17 -13.41
C PHE A 58 16.85 -30.08 -13.88
N ASP A 59 17.41 -28.86 -13.96
CA ASP A 59 18.77 -28.61 -14.42
C ASP A 59 19.37 -27.36 -13.75
N ASN A 60 20.35 -27.58 -12.87
CA ASN A 60 21.06 -26.53 -12.17
C ASN A 60 21.97 -25.69 -13.10
N GLU A 61 22.49 -26.26 -14.19
CA GLU A 61 23.31 -25.48 -15.14
C GLU A 61 22.44 -24.43 -15.85
N LEU A 62 21.25 -24.84 -16.32
CA LEU A 62 20.28 -23.97 -16.97
C LEU A 62 19.81 -22.85 -16.02
N TYR A 63 19.55 -23.21 -14.75
CA TYR A 63 19.21 -22.24 -13.71
C TYR A 63 20.28 -21.14 -13.55
N GLN A 64 21.56 -21.52 -13.47
CA GLN A 64 22.65 -20.55 -13.36
C GLN A 64 22.76 -19.68 -14.60
N GLU A 65 22.64 -20.25 -15.79
CA GLU A 65 22.70 -19.50 -17.04
C GLU A 65 21.59 -18.45 -17.16
N ILE A 66 20.35 -18.82 -16.81
CA ILE A 66 19.20 -17.91 -16.78
C ILE A 66 19.47 -16.79 -15.78
N ARG A 67 20.00 -17.11 -14.58
CA ARG A 67 20.32 -16.09 -13.57
C ARG A 67 21.38 -15.10 -14.02
N PHE A 68 22.37 -15.54 -14.82
CA PHE A 68 23.44 -14.67 -15.33
C PHE A 68 23.01 -13.79 -16.51
N ASN A 69 22.14 -14.28 -17.41
CA ASN A 69 21.76 -13.56 -18.63
C ASN A 69 20.26 -13.68 -18.96
N THR A 70 19.43 -13.31 -18.00
CA THR A 70 17.97 -13.48 -18.05
C THR A 70 17.32 -12.82 -19.27
N HIS A 71 17.79 -11.64 -19.68
CA HIS A 71 17.20 -10.90 -20.81
C HIS A 71 17.33 -11.66 -22.13
N ARG A 72 18.46 -12.35 -22.35
CA ARG A 72 18.64 -13.16 -23.56
C ARG A 72 17.82 -14.45 -23.49
N TYR A 73 17.79 -15.11 -22.33
CA TYR A 73 16.96 -16.30 -22.13
C TYR A 73 15.46 -15.99 -22.28
N SER A 74 14.99 -14.82 -21.83
CA SER A 74 13.60 -14.39 -22.08
C SER A 74 13.26 -14.42 -23.57
N LYS A 75 14.13 -13.89 -24.45
CA LYS A 75 13.93 -13.95 -25.91
C LYS A 75 13.90 -15.38 -26.46
N ILE A 76 14.80 -16.23 -25.98
CA ILE A 76 14.86 -17.64 -26.40
C ILE A 76 13.59 -18.37 -25.95
N VAL A 77 13.14 -18.14 -24.72
CA VAL A 77 11.92 -18.73 -24.18
C VAL A 77 10.70 -18.32 -25.00
N TYR A 78 10.59 -17.06 -25.42
CA TYR A 78 9.53 -16.65 -26.35
C TYR A 78 9.59 -17.44 -27.67
N ASP A 79 10.77 -17.66 -28.26
CA ASP A 79 10.89 -18.44 -29.50
C ASP A 79 10.53 -19.92 -29.31
N VAL A 80 10.84 -20.50 -28.14
CA VAL A 80 10.49 -21.89 -27.79
C VAL A 80 8.99 -22.04 -27.54
N VAL A 81 8.40 -21.13 -26.77
CA VAL A 81 6.96 -21.14 -26.48
C VAL A 81 6.17 -20.89 -27.77
N ASP A 82 6.64 -20.03 -28.68
CA ASP A 82 6.03 -19.85 -30.01
C ASP A 82 6.00 -21.16 -30.82
N LYS A 83 7.04 -22.00 -30.73
CA LYS A 83 7.07 -23.33 -31.38
C LYS A 83 6.09 -24.30 -30.71
N LEU A 84 6.09 -24.38 -29.38
CA LEU A 84 5.20 -25.26 -28.62
C LEU A 84 3.72 -24.92 -28.84
N ILE A 85 3.38 -23.63 -28.89
CA ILE A 85 2.02 -23.18 -29.20
C ILE A 85 1.61 -23.62 -30.61
N ARG A 86 2.50 -23.51 -31.61
CA ARG A 86 2.21 -23.97 -32.98
C ARG A 86 2.01 -25.48 -33.06
N GLU A 87 2.80 -26.25 -32.32
CA GLU A 87 2.65 -27.70 -32.23
C GLU A 87 1.33 -28.11 -31.57
N GLN A 88 0.90 -27.38 -30.53
CA GLN A 88 -0.36 -27.64 -29.82
C GLN A 88 -1.61 -27.22 -30.64
N LEU A 89 -1.55 -26.09 -31.36
CA LEU A 89 -2.69 -25.64 -32.16
C LEU A 89 -2.93 -26.48 -33.42
N GLY A 90 -1.88 -27.08 -34.01
CA GLY A 90 -2.02 -27.97 -35.17
C GLY A 90 -2.80 -27.34 -36.33
N THR A 91 -4.09 -27.67 -36.47
CA THR A 91 -5.00 -27.25 -37.56
C THR A 91 -6.16 -26.35 -37.09
N GLU A 92 -6.32 -26.13 -35.79
CA GLU A 92 -7.41 -25.29 -35.26
C GLU A 92 -6.97 -23.83 -35.25
N ALA A 93 -7.81 -22.93 -35.79
CA ALA A 93 -7.54 -21.50 -35.71
C ALA A 93 -7.79 -21.02 -34.27
N PRO A 94 -6.92 -20.16 -33.70
CA PRO A 94 -7.16 -19.61 -32.38
C PRO A 94 -8.48 -18.82 -32.35
N PRO A 95 -9.29 -18.92 -31.29
CA PRO A 95 -10.55 -18.21 -31.20
C PRO A 95 -10.31 -16.69 -31.22
N VAL A 96 -10.93 -15.98 -32.17
CA VAL A 96 -10.86 -14.52 -32.26
C VAL A 96 -11.69 -13.90 -31.12
N ILE A 97 -11.02 -13.36 -30.11
CA ILE A 97 -11.69 -12.69 -28.97
C ILE A 97 -11.62 -11.17 -29.13
N ASP A 98 -10.57 -10.66 -29.75
CA ASP A 98 -10.21 -9.25 -29.73
C ASP A 98 -10.10 -8.64 -31.14
N ALA A 99 -10.24 -7.32 -31.25
CA ALA A 99 -10.17 -6.58 -32.50
C ALA A 99 -8.78 -6.72 -33.16
N LEU A 100 -7.70 -6.66 -32.37
CA LEU A 100 -6.34 -6.84 -32.89
C LEU A 100 -6.14 -8.25 -33.46
N ASP A 101 -6.81 -9.26 -32.91
CA ASP A 101 -6.77 -10.63 -33.46
C ASP A 101 -7.50 -10.75 -34.78
N ALA A 102 -8.67 -10.13 -34.90
CA ALA A 102 -9.37 -10.07 -36.16
C ALA A 102 -8.49 -9.40 -37.24
N PHE A 103 -7.77 -8.33 -36.86
CA PHE A 103 -6.82 -7.66 -37.76
C PHE A 103 -5.62 -8.54 -38.12
N ILE A 104 -4.99 -9.21 -37.14
CA ILE A 104 -3.86 -10.12 -37.39
C ILE A 104 -4.29 -11.28 -38.28
N PHE A 105 -5.41 -11.91 -37.97
CA PHE A 105 -5.96 -13.01 -38.75
C PHE A 105 -6.29 -12.57 -40.19
N GLN A 106 -6.92 -11.40 -40.34
CA GLN A 106 -7.18 -10.82 -41.66
C GLN A 106 -5.87 -10.55 -42.43
N ARG A 107 -4.83 -10.07 -41.75
CA ARG A 107 -3.51 -9.82 -42.35
C ARG A 107 -2.81 -11.11 -42.77
N GLU A 108 -2.77 -12.11 -41.89
CA GLU A 108 -2.16 -13.41 -42.17
C GLU A 108 -2.89 -14.14 -43.30
N TYR A 109 -4.23 -14.01 -43.37
CA TYR A 109 -5.03 -14.53 -44.49
C TYR A 109 -4.72 -13.80 -45.81
N LEU A 110 -4.62 -12.47 -45.80
CA LEU A 110 -4.27 -11.69 -47.00
C LEU A 110 -2.83 -11.92 -47.47
N GLU A 111 -1.87 -12.08 -46.54
CA GLU A 111 -0.50 -12.47 -46.86
C GLU A 111 -0.43 -13.91 -47.38
N GLY A 112 -1.18 -14.83 -46.78
CA GLY A 112 -1.29 -16.22 -47.25
C GLY A 112 -1.77 -16.28 -48.70
N GLN A 113 -2.78 -15.49 -49.05
CA GLN A 113 -3.26 -15.39 -50.44
C GLN A 113 -2.22 -14.79 -51.38
N ARG A 114 -1.50 -13.73 -50.96
CA ARG A 114 -0.40 -13.15 -51.74
C ARG A 114 0.74 -14.14 -51.97
N ASN A 115 1.17 -14.85 -50.93
CA ASN A 115 2.21 -15.87 -51.04
C ASN A 115 1.80 -17.03 -51.96
N THR A 116 0.51 -17.41 -51.99
CA THR A 116 0.00 -18.40 -52.97
C THR A 116 -0.11 -17.85 -54.39
N ALA A 117 -0.33 -16.54 -54.57
CA ALA A 117 -0.33 -15.91 -55.88
C ALA A 117 1.11 -15.78 -56.44
N ASP A 118 2.09 -15.56 -55.57
CA ASP A 118 3.51 -15.40 -55.94
C ASP A 118 4.24 -16.73 -56.25
N THR A 119 3.61 -17.89 -56.03
CA THR A 119 4.20 -19.19 -56.48
C THR A 119 4.31 -19.36 -58.00
N ALA A 120 3.84 -18.39 -58.81
CA ALA A 120 4.08 -18.36 -60.25
C ALA A 120 5.42 -17.69 -60.65
N ASP A 121 6.05 -16.87 -59.79
CA ASP A 121 7.34 -16.22 -60.06
C ASP A 121 8.20 -16.18 -58.78
N ALA A 122 9.23 -17.03 -58.74
CA ALA A 122 10.14 -17.15 -57.61
C ALA A 122 11.03 -15.90 -57.45
N GLN A 123 10.58 -14.94 -56.64
CA GLN A 123 11.44 -13.92 -56.02
C GLN A 123 11.43 -14.07 -54.50
N PRO A 124 12.57 -13.83 -53.82
CA PRO A 124 12.66 -13.95 -52.37
C PRO A 124 11.78 -12.88 -51.71
N VAL A 125 10.85 -13.35 -50.87
CA VAL A 125 10.00 -12.54 -49.99
C VAL A 125 10.90 -11.59 -49.18
N ASP A 126 10.60 -10.29 -49.21
CA ASP A 126 11.38 -9.29 -48.51
C ASP A 126 11.41 -9.56 -47.00
N PRO A 127 12.59 -9.59 -46.36
CA PRO A 127 12.69 -9.80 -44.91
C PRO A 127 11.97 -8.71 -44.10
N ASN A 128 11.76 -7.52 -44.68
CA ASN A 128 11.05 -6.40 -44.05
C ASN A 128 9.52 -6.47 -44.14
N LYS A 129 8.96 -7.34 -45.00
CA LYS A 129 7.50 -7.60 -45.04
C LYS A 129 7.08 -8.67 -44.05
N ARG A 130 8.02 -9.44 -43.48
CA ARG A 130 7.69 -10.51 -42.53
C ARG A 130 7.17 -9.90 -41.23
N ILE A 131 5.93 -10.26 -40.86
CA ILE A 131 5.33 -9.87 -39.59
C ILE A 131 6.27 -10.28 -38.45
N PRO A 132 6.76 -9.33 -37.63
CA PRO A 132 7.66 -9.68 -36.52
C PRO A 132 6.90 -10.54 -35.50
N PRO A 133 7.54 -11.57 -34.93
CA PRO A 133 6.88 -12.46 -33.96
C PRO A 133 6.38 -11.67 -32.73
N GLN A 134 7.01 -10.55 -32.38
CA GLN A 134 6.56 -9.64 -31.32
C GLN A 134 5.16 -9.05 -31.54
N LEU A 135 4.67 -8.99 -32.78
CA LEU A 135 3.32 -8.53 -33.09
C LEU A 135 2.29 -9.64 -32.86
N LEU A 136 2.69 -10.91 -33.05
CA LEU A 136 1.85 -12.08 -32.84
C LEU A 136 1.83 -12.55 -31.38
N ARG A 137 2.84 -12.17 -30.60
CA ARG A 137 2.95 -12.53 -29.18
C ARG A 137 1.89 -11.82 -28.36
N ARG A 138 0.95 -12.62 -27.84
CA ARG A 138 -0.12 -12.22 -26.90
C ARG A 138 0.10 -12.70 -25.48
N TYR A 139 1.20 -13.39 -25.24
CA TYR A 139 1.58 -13.84 -23.91
C TYR A 139 2.87 -13.15 -23.50
N GLU A 140 3.05 -13.04 -22.21
CA GLU A 140 4.21 -12.44 -21.57
C GLU A 140 4.87 -13.50 -20.71
N VAL A 141 6.20 -13.55 -20.71
CA VAL A 141 6.96 -14.52 -19.91
C VAL A 141 7.60 -13.82 -18.74
N TYR A 142 7.32 -14.32 -17.55
CA TYR A 142 7.81 -13.80 -16.29
C TYR A 142 8.59 -14.88 -15.54
N PHE A 143 9.78 -14.53 -15.06
CA PHE A 143 10.56 -15.39 -14.18
C PHE A 143 10.25 -15.06 -12.73
N VAL A 144 9.84 -16.07 -11.97
CA VAL A 144 9.63 -15.98 -10.53
C VAL A 144 10.87 -16.55 -9.85
N ALA A 145 11.55 -15.72 -9.06
CA ALA A 145 12.69 -16.15 -8.28
C ALA A 145 12.27 -17.17 -7.21
N PRO A 146 13.15 -18.10 -6.80
CA PRO A 146 12.85 -19.01 -5.72
C PRO A 146 12.56 -18.22 -4.43
N PRO A 147 11.61 -18.66 -3.58
CA PRO A 147 11.29 -17.97 -2.34
C PRO A 147 12.47 -17.93 -1.37
N LEU A 148 13.35 -18.93 -1.45
CA LEU A 148 14.56 -19.07 -0.62
C LEU A 148 15.72 -18.16 -1.04
N ASP A 149 15.63 -17.46 -2.19
CA ASP A 149 16.72 -16.60 -2.65
C ASP A 149 16.88 -15.39 -1.71
N LYS A 150 18.14 -15.01 -1.47
CA LYS A 150 18.45 -13.95 -0.53
C LYS A 150 18.01 -12.61 -1.10
N CYS A 151 17.01 -11.99 -0.49
CA CYS A 151 16.60 -10.63 -0.82
C CYS A 151 17.75 -9.64 -0.61
N LEU A 152 18.17 -8.97 -1.69
CA LEU A 152 19.20 -7.93 -1.65
C LEU A 152 18.58 -6.59 -1.26
N ALA A 153 19.34 -5.78 -0.53
CA ALA A 153 19.04 -4.36 -0.36
C ALA A 153 19.48 -3.58 -1.60
N ALA A 154 18.84 -2.44 -1.89
CA ALA A 154 19.18 -1.63 -3.07
C ALA A 154 20.66 -1.18 -3.11
N ARG A 155 21.30 -1.09 -1.94
CA ARG A 155 22.71 -0.76 -1.74
C ARG A 155 23.68 -1.86 -2.12
N ASP A 156 23.27 -3.11 -1.94
CA ASP A 156 24.09 -4.27 -2.23
C ASP A 156 24.15 -4.56 -3.73
N ILE A 157 23.35 -3.83 -4.52
CA ILE A 157 23.38 -3.87 -5.99
C ILE A 157 24.66 -3.18 -6.48
N THR A 158 25.68 -4.00 -6.70
CA THR A 158 26.94 -3.61 -7.34
C THR A 158 26.93 -3.88 -8.85
N ALA A 159 27.99 -3.47 -9.54
CA ALA A 159 28.16 -3.67 -10.99
C ALA A 159 28.13 -5.16 -11.42
N GLU A 160 28.42 -6.10 -10.51
CA GLU A 160 28.39 -7.54 -10.79
C GLU A 160 26.97 -8.07 -11.07
N TYR A 161 25.94 -7.33 -10.65
CA TYR A 161 24.55 -7.73 -10.83
C TYR A 161 23.91 -7.21 -12.11
N VAL A 162 24.65 -6.46 -12.93
CA VAL A 162 24.15 -5.99 -14.23
C VAL A 162 23.84 -7.18 -15.14
N GLY A 163 22.60 -7.23 -15.64
CA GLY A 163 22.10 -8.32 -16.49
C GLY A 163 21.66 -9.58 -15.73
N LYS A 164 21.86 -9.64 -14.41
CA LYS A 164 21.40 -10.75 -13.57
C LYS A 164 19.96 -10.55 -13.09
N LEU A 165 19.27 -11.66 -12.82
CA LEU A 165 18.02 -11.64 -12.08
C LEU A 165 18.31 -11.44 -10.58
N VAL A 166 17.77 -10.36 -10.02
CA VAL A 166 17.92 -9.97 -8.62
C VAL A 166 16.56 -9.85 -7.94
N THR A 167 16.52 -10.25 -6.67
CA THR A 167 15.36 -10.04 -5.80
C THR A 167 15.66 -8.87 -4.87
N LEU A 168 14.84 -7.83 -4.94
CA LEU A 168 14.95 -6.63 -4.10
C LEU A 168 13.74 -6.56 -3.18
N ARG A 169 13.99 -6.27 -1.91
CA ARG A 169 12.93 -5.99 -0.93
C ARG A 169 12.96 -4.51 -0.57
N GLY A 170 11.82 -3.84 -0.65
CA GLY A 170 11.73 -2.42 -0.39
C GLY A 170 10.31 -1.90 -0.23
N ILE A 171 10.19 -0.61 0.05
CA ILE A 171 8.91 0.10 0.17
C ILE A 171 8.68 0.90 -1.11
N VAL A 172 7.50 0.79 -1.71
CA VAL A 172 7.13 1.62 -2.86
C VAL A 172 6.89 3.05 -2.38
N ILE A 173 7.69 4.02 -2.83
CA ILE A 173 7.45 5.43 -2.50
C ILE A 173 6.43 6.03 -3.46
N ARG A 174 6.60 5.72 -4.75
CA ARG A 174 5.86 6.36 -5.84
C ARG A 174 5.52 5.35 -6.90
N CYS A 175 4.30 5.46 -7.40
CA CYS A 175 3.73 4.63 -8.44
C CYS A 175 3.15 5.57 -9.52
N SER A 176 3.65 5.49 -10.75
CA SER A 176 3.07 6.26 -11.86
C SER A 176 1.73 5.66 -12.30
N GLU A 177 0.93 6.42 -13.04
CA GLU A 177 -0.19 5.84 -13.76
C GLU A 177 0.29 4.90 -14.88
N VAL A 178 -0.61 4.01 -15.34
CA VAL A 178 -0.30 3.06 -16.42
C VAL A 178 -0.35 3.78 -17.75
N MET A 179 0.77 3.74 -18.47
CA MET A 179 0.95 4.32 -19.79
C MET A 179 1.07 3.21 -20.85
N PRO A 180 0.58 3.41 -22.07
CA PRO A 180 0.81 2.47 -23.16
C PRO A 180 2.22 2.68 -23.75
N LEU A 181 3.05 1.64 -23.73
CA LEU A 181 4.36 1.59 -24.38
C LEU A 181 4.24 0.82 -25.70
N ALA A 182 4.57 1.47 -26.81
CA ALA A 182 4.55 0.83 -28.13
C ALA A 182 5.71 -0.17 -28.24
N SER A 183 5.41 -1.43 -28.54
CA SER A 183 6.42 -2.47 -28.79
C SER A 183 6.71 -2.62 -30.28
N VAL A 184 5.65 -2.70 -31.08
CA VAL A 184 5.71 -2.76 -32.55
C VAL A 184 4.81 -1.68 -33.12
N VAL A 185 5.40 -0.84 -33.95
CA VAL A 185 4.74 0.27 -34.61
C VAL A 185 4.60 -0.07 -36.08
N THR A 186 3.37 -0.04 -36.59
CA THR A 186 3.06 -0.37 -37.99
C THR A 186 2.77 0.90 -38.77
N TYR A 187 3.48 1.08 -39.88
CA TYR A 187 3.30 2.19 -40.82
C TYR A 187 2.65 1.71 -42.11
N LEU A 188 1.74 2.50 -42.66
CA LEU A 188 1.13 2.26 -43.95
C LEU A 188 1.62 3.31 -44.96
N CYS A 189 1.99 2.84 -46.15
CA CYS A 189 2.43 3.67 -47.27
C CYS A 189 1.22 4.11 -48.12
N ASP A 190 1.00 5.41 -48.30
CA ASP A 190 -0.14 5.92 -49.08
C ASP A 190 -0.12 5.49 -50.56
N THR A 191 1.06 5.38 -51.13
CA THR A 191 1.22 5.12 -52.58
C THR A 191 1.24 3.63 -52.90
N CYS A 192 1.86 2.82 -52.04
CA CYS A 192 2.12 1.41 -52.28
C CYS A 192 1.25 0.48 -51.42
N GLY A 193 0.55 1.00 -50.40
CA GLY A 193 -0.28 0.21 -49.50
C GLY A 193 0.48 -0.85 -48.69
N SER A 194 1.81 -0.84 -48.73
CA SER A 194 2.63 -1.79 -47.97
C SER A 194 2.73 -1.37 -46.52
N GLU A 195 2.56 -2.34 -45.62
CA GLU A 195 2.79 -2.16 -44.19
C GLU A 195 4.27 -2.34 -43.87
N VAL A 196 4.85 -1.41 -43.12
CA VAL A 196 6.23 -1.47 -42.61
C VAL A 196 6.19 -1.58 -41.10
N TYR A 197 6.84 -2.60 -40.55
CA TYR A 197 6.90 -2.85 -39.12
C TYR A 197 8.21 -2.34 -38.53
N GLN A 198 8.12 -1.49 -37.50
CA GLN A 198 9.28 -1.01 -36.74
C GLN A 198 9.16 -1.46 -35.29
N ILE A 199 10.18 -2.18 -34.80
CA ILE A 199 10.29 -2.59 -33.40
C ILE A 199 10.90 -1.44 -32.60
N VAL A 200 10.26 -1.07 -31.49
CA VAL A 200 10.73 -0.01 -30.59
C VAL A 200 11.35 -0.66 -29.35
N ASN A 201 12.68 -0.55 -29.23
CA ASN A 201 13.44 -1.13 -28.11
C ASN A 201 13.86 -0.10 -27.06
N GLY A 202 13.58 1.19 -27.29
CA GLY A 202 14.05 2.29 -26.43
C GLY A 202 12.95 3.32 -26.17
N PRO A 203 13.13 4.16 -25.13
CA PRO A 203 12.16 5.21 -24.78
C PRO A 203 12.03 6.26 -25.88
N THR A 204 13.07 6.46 -26.68
CA THR A 204 13.08 7.37 -27.82
C THR A 204 13.26 6.55 -29.09
N TYR A 205 12.36 6.72 -30.05
CA TYR A 205 12.51 6.20 -31.39
C TYR A 205 12.20 7.29 -32.41
N SER A 206 12.89 7.25 -33.54
CA SER A 206 12.56 8.08 -34.69
C SER A 206 11.69 7.27 -35.66
N PRO A 207 10.54 7.82 -36.10
CA PRO A 207 9.71 7.14 -37.09
C PRO A 207 10.46 7.03 -38.42
N THR A 208 10.30 5.91 -39.11
CA THR A 208 10.78 5.76 -40.48
C THR A 208 9.96 6.64 -41.42
N MET A 209 10.62 7.54 -42.15
CA MET A 209 9.93 8.51 -43.02
C MET A 209 9.79 8.05 -44.47
N SER A 210 10.63 7.12 -44.93
CA SER A 210 10.61 6.61 -46.29
C SER A 210 10.27 5.12 -46.33
N CYS A 211 9.39 4.76 -47.25
CA CYS A 211 9.05 3.38 -47.51
C CYS A 211 10.23 2.62 -48.16
N MET A 212 10.64 1.49 -47.59
CA MET A 212 11.70 0.62 -48.11
C MET A 212 11.17 -0.52 -49.00
N SER A 213 9.89 -0.49 -49.37
CA SER A 213 9.28 -1.52 -50.22
C SER A 213 9.81 -1.46 -51.66
N LYS A 214 10.04 -2.63 -52.26
CA LYS A 214 10.47 -2.77 -53.67
C LYS A 214 9.59 -1.97 -54.63
N ASP A 215 8.27 -2.02 -54.46
CA ASP A 215 7.29 -1.29 -55.28
C ASP A 215 7.53 0.24 -55.28
N CYS A 216 7.92 0.81 -54.13
CA CYS A 216 8.22 2.24 -54.00
C CYS A 216 9.64 2.59 -54.47
N GLN A 217 10.61 1.69 -54.26
CA GLN A 217 11.99 1.87 -54.73
C GLN A 217 12.05 1.84 -56.26
N GLU A 218 11.36 0.88 -56.90
CA GLU A 218 11.30 0.74 -58.35
C GLU A 218 10.51 1.88 -58.99
N SER A 219 9.38 2.28 -58.39
CA SER A 219 8.55 3.37 -58.90
C SER A 219 9.14 4.77 -58.65
N LYS A 220 10.22 4.89 -57.86
CA LYS A 220 10.75 6.17 -57.32
C LYS A 220 9.68 7.07 -56.68
N ALA A 221 8.53 6.50 -56.34
CA ALA A 221 7.45 7.19 -55.68
C ALA A 221 7.80 7.16 -54.19
N ASN A 222 8.31 8.28 -53.67
CA ASN A 222 8.56 8.45 -52.24
C ASN A 222 7.22 8.56 -51.51
N GLY A 223 6.57 7.42 -51.30
CA GLY A 223 5.34 7.33 -50.54
C GLY A 223 5.59 7.75 -49.10
N ARG A 224 4.69 8.58 -48.56
CA ARG A 224 4.69 8.95 -47.15
C ARG A 224 4.20 7.76 -46.34
N LEU A 225 4.86 7.52 -45.21
CA LEU A 225 4.45 6.53 -44.22
C LEU A 225 3.58 7.21 -43.15
N GLU A 226 2.36 6.72 -42.99
CA GLU A 226 1.46 7.12 -41.90
C GLU A 226 1.39 6.02 -40.85
N LEU A 227 1.36 6.44 -39.58
CA LEU A 227 1.28 5.52 -38.44
C LEU A 227 -0.15 4.96 -38.31
N GLN A 228 -0.29 3.64 -38.27
CA GLN A 228 -1.57 2.99 -37.99
C GLN A 228 -1.59 2.42 -36.57
N LEU A 229 -2.31 3.10 -35.66
CA LEU A 229 -2.46 2.69 -34.27
C LEU A 229 -3.13 1.32 -34.12
N ARG A 230 -4.18 1.04 -34.89
CA ARG A 230 -4.94 -0.23 -34.81
C ARG A 230 -4.12 -1.47 -35.17
N GLY A 231 -3.08 -1.28 -35.99
CA GLY A 231 -2.19 -2.34 -36.42
C GLY A 231 -0.89 -2.42 -35.62
N SER A 232 -0.74 -1.56 -34.60
CA SER A 232 0.43 -1.48 -33.73
C SER A 232 0.14 -2.16 -32.40
N ASN A 233 1.18 -2.72 -31.77
CA ASN A 233 1.07 -3.38 -30.47
C ASN A 233 1.52 -2.42 -29.35
N PHE A 234 0.70 -2.32 -28.30
CA PHE A 234 0.96 -1.49 -27.12
C PHE A 234 0.91 -2.36 -25.87
N LEU A 235 1.96 -2.27 -25.07
CA LEU A 235 2.06 -2.92 -23.78
C LEU A 235 1.74 -1.92 -22.67
N LYS A 236 1.24 -2.40 -21.54
CA LYS A 236 1.08 -1.58 -20.34
C LYS A 236 2.46 -1.31 -19.76
N TYR A 237 2.75 -0.08 -19.40
CA TYR A 237 4.01 0.35 -18.79
C TYR A 237 3.71 1.18 -17.55
N GLN A 238 4.44 0.93 -16.49
CA GLN A 238 4.33 1.66 -15.24
C GLN A 238 5.72 1.82 -14.62
N GLU A 239 6.02 3.02 -14.12
CA GLU A 239 7.25 3.30 -13.39
C GLU A 239 6.97 3.32 -11.89
N LEU A 240 7.72 2.50 -11.15
CA LEU A 240 7.68 2.41 -9.69
C LEU A 240 9.02 2.90 -9.15
N ARG A 241 8.99 3.70 -8.07
CA ARG A 241 10.20 4.04 -7.31
C ARG A 241 10.16 3.36 -5.95
N VAL A 242 11.15 2.52 -5.70
CA VAL A 242 11.23 1.71 -4.48
C VAL A 242 12.42 2.16 -3.63
N GLN A 243 12.20 2.23 -2.32
CA GLN A 243 13.19 2.58 -1.31
C GLN A 243 13.64 1.36 -0.52
N GLU A 244 14.89 1.39 -0.05
CA GLU A 244 15.36 0.47 0.98
C GLU A 244 14.49 0.53 2.23
N MET A 245 14.26 -0.62 2.85
CA MET A 245 13.61 -0.67 4.16
C MET A 245 14.55 -0.15 5.24
N SER A 246 14.01 0.57 6.22
CA SER A 246 14.80 1.21 7.28
C SER A 246 15.66 0.25 8.10
N ASP A 247 15.21 -1.01 8.27
CA ASP A 247 15.93 -2.07 8.99
C ASP A 247 17.27 -2.46 8.33
N GLN A 248 17.36 -2.30 7.00
CA GLN A 248 18.56 -2.64 6.23
C GLN A 248 19.53 -1.46 6.09
N VAL A 249 19.16 -0.27 6.58
CA VAL A 249 19.99 0.93 6.45
C VAL A 249 21.02 0.97 7.58
N PRO A 250 22.33 0.92 7.29
CA PRO A 250 23.36 1.08 8.31
C PRO A 250 23.32 2.50 8.91
N VAL A 251 23.65 2.57 10.19
CA VAL A 251 23.62 3.80 10.99
C VAL A 251 24.43 4.91 10.31
N GLY A 252 23.80 6.06 10.09
CA GLY A 252 24.43 7.26 9.54
C GLY A 252 24.38 7.42 8.01
N MET A 253 23.80 6.48 7.27
CA MET A 253 23.57 6.64 5.82
C MET A 253 22.10 6.87 5.49
N ILE A 254 21.84 7.61 4.41
CA ILE A 254 20.48 7.79 3.90
C ILE A 254 20.03 6.56 3.09
N PRO A 255 18.73 6.22 3.13
CA PRO A 255 18.16 5.16 2.30
C PRO A 255 18.25 5.52 0.81
N ARG A 256 18.68 4.57 -0.02
CA ARG A 256 18.70 4.73 -1.48
C ARG A 256 17.36 4.32 -2.09
N SER A 257 17.09 4.87 -3.27
CA SER A 257 15.92 4.51 -4.08
C SER A 257 16.37 4.03 -5.46
N VAL A 258 15.61 3.09 -6.02
CA VAL A 258 15.84 2.50 -7.34
C VAL A 258 14.55 2.62 -8.16
N ASN A 259 14.71 2.90 -9.44
CA ASN A 259 13.61 2.96 -10.40
C ASN A 259 13.35 1.56 -10.97
N ILE A 260 12.08 1.19 -11.03
CA ILE A 260 11.61 -0.12 -11.45
C ILE A 260 10.58 0.09 -12.56
N HIS A 261 10.75 -0.61 -13.67
CA HIS A 261 9.80 -0.61 -14.78
C HIS A 261 8.95 -1.87 -14.68
N ALA A 262 7.64 -1.71 -14.50
CA ALA A 262 6.68 -2.79 -14.56
C ALA A 262 6.02 -2.78 -15.95
N LEU A 263 6.22 -3.86 -16.70
CA LEU A 263 5.63 -4.08 -18.02
C LEU A 263 4.49 -5.09 -17.93
N GLY A 264 3.47 -4.88 -18.75
CA GLY A 264 2.42 -5.87 -18.99
C GLY A 264 1.43 -6.03 -17.84
N GLU A 265 1.15 -7.27 -17.46
CA GLU A 265 0.19 -7.60 -16.39
C GLU A 265 0.69 -7.32 -14.97
N ASN A 266 1.99 -7.06 -14.79
CA ASN A 266 2.54 -6.64 -13.51
C ASN A 266 2.16 -5.20 -13.13
N THR A 267 1.49 -4.47 -14.03
CA THR A 267 1.01 -3.12 -13.76
C THR A 267 -0.16 -3.13 -12.76
N ARG A 268 -0.21 -2.11 -11.89
CA ARG A 268 -1.22 -1.90 -10.82
C ARG A 268 -1.22 -2.95 -9.69
N GLN A 269 -0.17 -3.74 -9.54
CA GLN A 269 -0.06 -4.71 -8.43
C GLN A 269 0.37 -4.08 -7.10
N CYS A 270 0.94 -2.86 -7.13
CA CYS A 270 1.48 -2.19 -5.94
C CYS A 270 0.87 -0.82 -5.72
N GLN A 271 0.71 -0.44 -4.45
CA GLN A 271 0.38 0.92 -4.05
C GLN A 271 1.58 1.59 -3.35
N PRO A 272 1.66 2.93 -3.37
CA PRO A 272 2.62 3.66 -2.54
C PRO A 272 2.43 3.31 -1.05
N GLY A 273 3.52 3.02 -0.36
CA GLY A 273 3.56 2.60 1.04
C GLY A 273 3.67 1.09 1.24
N ASP A 274 3.38 0.28 0.22
CA ASP A 274 3.44 -1.17 0.32
C ASP A 274 4.88 -1.67 0.44
N GLN A 275 5.08 -2.65 1.31
CA GLN A 275 6.32 -3.43 1.39
C GLN A 275 6.27 -4.54 0.37
N VAL A 276 7.15 -4.47 -0.62
CA VAL A 276 7.16 -5.37 -1.77
C VAL A 276 8.50 -6.06 -1.93
N LYS A 277 8.44 -7.32 -2.34
CA LYS A 277 9.57 -8.09 -2.85
C LYS A 277 9.43 -8.16 -4.37
N ILE A 278 10.38 -7.55 -5.06
CA ILE A 278 10.38 -7.42 -6.52
C ILE A 278 11.51 -8.28 -7.08
N SER A 279 11.17 -9.18 -7.99
CA SER A 279 12.11 -9.94 -8.78
C SER A 279 12.23 -9.29 -10.16
N GLY A 280 13.45 -8.99 -10.57
CA GLY A 280 13.69 -8.30 -11.83
C GLY A 280 15.12 -8.34 -12.32
N ILE A 281 15.33 -7.86 -13.54
CA ILE A 281 16.65 -7.80 -14.16
C ILE A 281 17.19 -6.39 -14.01
N LEU A 282 18.42 -6.26 -13.52
CA LEU A 282 19.09 -4.97 -13.45
C LEU A 282 19.65 -4.58 -14.83
N MET A 283 19.18 -3.46 -15.39
CA MET A 283 19.64 -2.94 -16.67
C MET A 283 20.06 -1.47 -16.59
N PRO A 284 21.19 -1.10 -17.22
CA PRO A 284 21.57 0.30 -17.36
C PRO A 284 20.78 0.94 -18.52
N GLN A 285 20.13 2.07 -18.27
CA GLN A 285 19.57 2.92 -19.31
C GLN A 285 20.59 3.98 -19.72
N LEU A 286 20.94 3.96 -21.00
CA LEU A 286 21.74 5.01 -21.60
C LEU A 286 20.81 6.16 -21.99
N LYS A 287 20.88 7.28 -21.28
CA LYS A 287 20.13 8.50 -21.63
C LYS A 287 20.66 9.07 -22.94
N SER A 288 19.91 8.89 -24.02
CA SER A 288 20.17 9.52 -25.31
C SER A 288 19.72 10.98 -25.30
N GLY A 289 20.54 11.87 -24.71
CA GLY A 289 20.26 13.31 -24.54
C GLY A 289 21.42 14.23 -24.98
N PHE A 290 21.14 15.54 -25.01
CA PHE A 290 21.93 16.59 -25.69
C PHE A 290 23.36 16.80 -25.12
N ARG A 291 24.37 16.51 -25.96
CA ARG A 291 25.77 17.01 -26.02
C ARG A 291 26.68 16.99 -24.76
N GLN A 292 27.79 16.24 -24.94
CA GLN A 292 29.15 16.43 -24.38
C GLN A 292 29.30 16.50 -22.85
N GLY A 293 29.59 15.36 -22.21
CA GLY A 293 30.25 15.35 -20.90
C GLY A 293 30.17 14.05 -20.10
N ASN A 294 28.98 13.44 -19.96
CA ASN A 294 28.74 12.35 -19.00
C ASN A 294 28.11 11.10 -19.64
N ALA A 295 28.70 10.59 -20.73
CA ALA A 295 28.14 9.43 -21.46
C ALA A 295 28.39 8.06 -20.80
N LEU A 296 29.19 7.98 -19.73
CA LEU A 296 29.53 6.71 -19.06
C LEU A 296 28.66 6.41 -17.83
N VAL A 297 28.01 7.43 -17.26
CA VAL A 297 27.13 7.24 -16.10
C VAL A 297 25.75 6.87 -16.63
N ALA A 298 25.44 5.59 -16.61
CA ALA A 298 24.11 5.08 -16.91
C ALA A 298 23.26 5.14 -15.65
N ASP A 299 22.02 5.62 -15.79
CA ASP A 299 21.03 5.41 -14.75
C ASP A 299 20.62 3.94 -14.79
N VAL A 300 20.50 3.32 -13.62
CA VAL A 300 20.15 1.92 -13.51
C VAL A 300 18.67 1.80 -13.20
N PHE A 301 17.98 0.93 -13.93
CA PHE A 301 16.60 0.55 -13.65
C PHE A 301 16.49 -0.96 -13.54
N ILE A 302 15.47 -1.43 -12.83
CA ILE A 302 15.14 -2.85 -12.75
C ILE A 302 13.92 -3.10 -13.64
N ASP A 303 14.05 -4.01 -14.59
CA ASP A 303 12.92 -4.52 -15.35
C ASP A 303 12.23 -5.63 -14.55
N CYS A 304 10.96 -5.40 -14.19
CA CYS A 304 10.27 -6.22 -13.20
C CYS A 304 9.56 -7.40 -13.85
N HIS A 305 9.88 -8.61 -13.37
CA HIS A 305 9.18 -9.84 -13.78
C HIS A 305 8.13 -10.30 -12.78
N HIS A 306 8.35 -10.10 -11.48
CA HIS A 306 7.39 -10.53 -10.47
C HIS A 306 7.38 -9.57 -9.28
N ILE A 307 6.19 -9.25 -8.80
CA ILE A 307 6.01 -8.44 -7.60
C ILE A 307 5.18 -9.21 -6.58
N GLU A 308 5.77 -9.45 -5.41
CA GLU A 308 5.11 -10.02 -4.25
C GLU A 308 4.91 -8.92 -3.21
N ASN A 309 3.67 -8.66 -2.82
CA ASN A 309 3.37 -7.73 -1.74
C ASN A 309 3.41 -8.48 -0.39
N LEU A 310 4.40 -8.16 0.44
CA LEU A 310 4.58 -8.79 1.76
C LEU A 310 3.51 -8.32 2.74
N GLY A 311 2.99 -7.10 2.58
CA GLY A 311 1.91 -6.56 3.43
C GLY A 311 0.56 -7.23 3.17
N SER A 312 0.33 -7.74 1.95
CA SER A 312 -0.94 -8.39 1.60
C SER A 312 -1.13 -9.77 2.23
N GLU A 313 -0.05 -10.45 2.65
CA GLU A 313 -0.17 -11.71 3.42
C GLU A 313 -0.73 -11.47 4.81
N ASP A 314 -0.35 -10.35 5.46
CA ASP A 314 -0.99 -9.89 6.67
C ASP A 314 -2.47 -9.57 6.41
N ASP A 315 -2.83 -8.92 5.30
CA ASP A 315 -4.24 -8.66 4.94
C ASP A 315 -5.05 -9.94 4.65
N LYS A 316 -4.46 -10.94 3.98
CA LYS A 316 -5.09 -12.26 3.78
C LYS A 316 -5.28 -12.99 5.12
N ASN A 317 -4.29 -12.92 6.02
CA ASN A 317 -4.38 -13.44 7.38
C ASN A 317 -5.35 -12.66 8.27
N ILE A 318 -5.59 -11.37 8.01
CA ILE A 318 -6.59 -10.55 8.70
C ILE A 318 -8.01 -10.92 8.23
N ASN A 319 -8.18 -11.29 6.95
CA ASN A 319 -9.47 -11.64 6.37
C ASN A 319 -9.89 -13.11 6.56
N GLY A 320 -8.96 -13.99 6.97
CA GLY A 320 -9.26 -15.37 7.33
C GLY A 320 -10.23 -15.46 8.52
N GLU A 321 -11.10 -16.47 8.50
CA GLU A 321 -11.96 -16.78 9.65
C GLU A 321 -11.09 -17.08 10.88
N LEU A 322 -11.54 -16.62 12.06
CA LEU A 322 -10.86 -16.90 13.33
C LEU A 322 -10.76 -18.42 13.51
N THR A 323 -9.60 -18.88 13.93
CA THR A 323 -9.43 -20.30 14.31
C THR A 323 -10.21 -20.61 15.58
N ASP A 324 -10.63 -21.87 15.77
CA ASP A 324 -11.46 -22.28 16.92
C ASP A 324 -10.85 -21.88 18.28
N ALA A 325 -9.52 -21.92 18.40
CA ALA A 325 -8.80 -21.48 19.60
C ALA A 325 -8.89 -19.96 19.85
N GLU A 326 -9.04 -19.16 18.81
CA GLU A 326 -9.23 -17.71 18.93
C GLU A 326 -10.67 -17.38 19.32
N ILE A 327 -11.63 -18.17 18.86
CA ILE A 327 -13.04 -18.06 19.26
C ILE A 327 -13.18 -18.37 20.76
N GLU A 328 -12.48 -19.35 21.30
CA GLU A 328 -12.47 -19.64 22.74
C GLU A 328 -11.96 -18.45 23.57
N ILE A 329 -10.89 -17.79 23.12
CA ILE A 329 -10.34 -16.60 23.79
C ILE A 329 -11.32 -15.41 23.72
N VAL A 330 -12.01 -15.26 22.59
CA VAL A 330 -13.08 -14.25 22.41
C VAL A 330 -14.32 -14.59 23.24
N SER A 331 -14.61 -15.86 23.51
CA SER A 331 -15.79 -16.23 24.30
C SER A 331 -15.66 -15.93 25.80
N ALA A 332 -14.47 -15.60 26.29
CA ALA A 332 -14.26 -15.22 27.68
C ALA A 332 -14.89 -13.85 27.99
N ASP A 333 -15.73 -13.77 29.03
CA ASP A 333 -16.50 -12.55 29.38
C ASP A 333 -15.67 -11.27 29.66
N ASN A 334 -14.34 -11.38 29.79
CA ASN A 334 -13.43 -10.28 30.12
C ASN A 334 -12.58 -9.76 28.94
N ILE A 335 -13.04 -9.87 27.69
CA ILE A 335 -12.30 -9.37 26.50
C ILE A 335 -11.92 -7.89 26.64
N TYR A 336 -12.80 -7.05 27.16
CA TYR A 336 -12.59 -5.60 27.19
C TYR A 336 -11.37 -5.22 28.05
N ASP A 337 -11.30 -5.78 29.26
CA ASP A 337 -10.17 -5.57 30.14
C ASP A 337 -8.91 -6.29 29.62
N LEU A 338 -9.04 -7.53 29.12
CA LEU A 338 -7.93 -8.29 28.55
C LEU A 338 -7.25 -7.55 27.39
N MET A 339 -8.03 -7.01 26.46
CA MET A 339 -7.51 -6.20 25.36
C MET A 339 -6.93 -4.87 25.85
N ALA A 340 -7.56 -4.23 26.83
CA ALA A 340 -7.01 -2.98 27.40
C ALA A 340 -5.65 -3.21 28.08
N TYR A 341 -5.47 -4.33 28.78
CA TYR A 341 -4.17 -4.71 29.36
C TYR A 341 -3.14 -5.09 28.29
N SER A 342 -3.57 -5.74 27.20
CA SER A 342 -2.70 -6.13 26.09
C SER A 342 -2.21 -4.94 25.25
N ILE A 343 -2.81 -3.75 25.38
CA ILE A 343 -2.29 -2.52 24.78
C ILE A 343 -1.11 -2.00 25.60
N ALA A 344 0.06 -1.92 24.97
CA ALA A 344 1.30 -1.42 25.55
C ALA A 344 1.57 -2.00 26.95
N PRO A 345 1.77 -3.32 27.07
CA PRO A 345 1.97 -3.96 28.38
C PRO A 345 3.27 -3.51 29.06
N GLU A 346 4.24 -2.97 28.30
CA GLU A 346 5.46 -2.34 28.81
C GLU A 346 5.19 -1.19 29.80
N ILE A 347 4.04 -0.53 29.69
CA ILE A 347 3.65 0.59 30.55
C ILE A 347 2.66 0.10 31.59
N TYR A 348 3.07 0.17 32.86
CA TYR A 348 2.20 -0.11 34.01
C TYR A 348 1.23 1.04 34.26
N GLY A 349 -0.04 0.72 34.52
CA GLY A 349 -1.09 1.70 34.86
C GLY A 349 -1.90 2.22 33.67
N HIS A 350 -2.56 3.37 33.89
CA HIS A 350 -3.40 4.09 32.92
C HIS A 350 -4.43 3.23 32.17
N ILE A 351 -5.11 2.33 32.88
CA ILE A 351 -6.09 1.40 32.29
C ILE A 351 -7.21 2.15 31.55
N ASP A 352 -7.73 3.23 32.12
CA ASP A 352 -8.80 4.02 31.48
C ASP A 352 -8.31 4.72 30.18
N VAL A 353 -7.05 5.16 30.14
CA VAL A 353 -6.46 5.71 28.91
C VAL A 353 -6.32 4.62 27.85
N LYS A 354 -5.82 3.43 28.22
CA LYS A 354 -5.70 2.28 27.31
C LYS A 354 -7.06 1.82 26.77
N LYS A 355 -8.08 1.78 27.63
CA LYS A 355 -9.48 1.54 27.24
C LYS A 355 -10.00 2.55 26.22
N SER A 356 -9.70 3.84 26.41
CA SER A 356 -10.09 4.87 25.46
C SER A 356 -9.37 4.71 24.11
N LEU A 357 -8.08 4.37 24.11
CA LEU A 357 -7.31 4.10 22.88
C LEU A 357 -7.84 2.85 22.15
N LEU A 358 -8.27 1.81 22.88
CA LEU A 358 -8.93 0.64 22.30
C LEU A 358 -10.23 1.01 21.58
N LEU A 359 -11.07 1.86 22.21
CA LEU A 359 -12.30 2.33 21.59
C LEU A 359 -12.02 3.18 20.33
N ALA A 360 -10.96 3.99 20.34
CA ALA A 360 -10.52 4.72 19.15
C ALA A 360 -10.03 3.80 18.03
N LEU A 361 -9.34 2.70 18.37
CA LEU A 361 -8.89 1.69 17.41
C LEU A 361 -10.05 1.00 16.69
N VAL A 362 -11.13 0.68 17.40
CA VAL A 362 -12.35 0.11 16.80
C VAL A 362 -13.14 1.17 16.03
N GLY A 363 -13.29 2.37 16.59
CA GLY A 363 -14.05 3.46 16.02
C GLY A 363 -15.57 3.28 16.08
N GLY A 364 -16.32 4.38 16.00
CA GLY A 364 -17.78 4.40 15.99
C GLY A 364 -18.39 4.30 14.59
N THR A 365 -19.71 4.09 14.52
CA THR A 365 -20.42 3.92 13.25
C THR A 365 -20.59 5.24 12.51
N ASP A 366 -20.08 5.33 11.28
CA ASP A 366 -20.44 6.41 10.36
C ASP A 366 -21.88 6.23 9.87
N LYS A 367 -22.67 7.31 9.87
CA LYS A 367 -24.03 7.31 9.32
C LYS A 367 -24.14 8.35 8.21
N ASN A 368 -24.60 7.90 7.05
CA ASN A 368 -25.01 8.76 5.95
C ASN A 368 -26.54 8.72 5.88
N ALA A 369 -27.20 9.64 6.58
CA ALA A 369 -28.66 9.77 6.51
C ALA A 369 -29.00 11.10 5.85
N ASP A 370 -29.65 11.04 4.68
CA ASP A 370 -30.28 12.19 4.00
C ASP A 370 -29.37 13.41 3.81
N GLY A 371 -28.21 13.22 3.17
CA GLY A 371 -27.27 14.30 2.86
C GLY A 371 -26.42 14.81 4.02
N MET A 372 -26.75 14.44 5.27
CA MET A 372 -25.93 14.73 6.45
C MET A 372 -25.03 13.53 6.78
N LYS A 373 -23.73 13.71 6.63
CA LYS A 373 -22.72 12.73 7.04
C LYS A 373 -22.34 12.95 8.50
N ILE A 374 -22.64 11.98 9.36
CA ILE A 374 -22.26 12.02 10.78
C ILE A 374 -21.00 11.19 10.96
N ARG A 375 -19.93 11.83 11.45
CA ARG A 375 -18.67 11.16 11.78
C ARG A 375 -18.82 10.19 12.94
N GLY A 376 -18.28 8.98 12.78
CA GLY A 376 -18.13 7.94 13.81
C GLY A 376 -16.70 7.84 14.38
N ALA A 377 -15.71 8.48 13.76
CA ALA A 377 -14.34 8.51 14.25
C ALA A 377 -14.21 9.27 15.58
N LEU A 378 -13.47 8.67 16.52
CA LEU A 378 -13.18 9.21 17.85
C LEU A 378 -11.87 9.98 17.82
N ASN A 379 -11.88 11.18 18.39
CA ASN A 379 -10.68 12.00 18.52
C ASN A 379 -10.28 12.09 19.99
N ILE A 380 -9.03 11.74 20.30
CA ILE A 380 -8.50 11.71 21.67
C ILE A 380 -7.29 12.62 21.78
N LEU A 381 -7.25 13.44 22.84
CA LEU A 381 -6.10 14.27 23.19
C LEU A 381 -5.50 13.82 24.51
N LEU A 382 -4.20 13.51 24.51
CA LEU A 382 -3.40 13.20 25.70
C LEU A 382 -2.54 14.42 26.07
N VAL A 383 -2.89 15.09 27.16
CA VAL A 383 -2.12 16.20 27.75
C VAL A 383 -1.40 15.69 28.99
N GLY A 384 -0.21 16.20 29.29
CA GLY A 384 0.53 15.77 30.48
C GLY A 384 2.00 16.14 30.49
N ASP A 385 2.69 15.79 31.56
CA ASP A 385 4.08 16.17 31.75
C ASP A 385 5.02 15.29 30.89
N PRO A 386 6.24 15.76 30.56
CA PRO A 386 7.25 14.92 29.93
C PRO A 386 7.67 13.80 30.90
N GLY A 387 7.67 12.56 30.42
CA GLY A 387 8.03 11.38 31.22
C GLY A 387 6.92 10.34 31.37
N VAL A 388 5.66 10.71 31.12
CA VAL A 388 4.50 9.80 31.27
C VAL A 388 4.27 8.85 30.07
N ALA A 389 5.34 8.52 29.33
CA ALA A 389 5.34 7.55 28.21
C ALA A 389 4.29 7.78 27.09
N LYS A 390 3.75 9.00 26.89
CA LYS A 390 2.70 9.27 25.88
C LYS A 390 3.12 8.92 24.45
N SER A 391 4.34 9.30 24.04
CA SER A 391 4.85 9.02 22.70
C SER A 391 5.02 7.51 22.48
N GLN A 392 5.31 6.73 23.54
CA GLN A 392 5.34 5.27 23.47
C GLN A 392 3.93 4.68 23.29
N LEU A 393 2.91 5.23 23.96
CA LEU A 393 1.51 4.83 23.73
C LEU A 393 1.08 5.09 22.28
N LEU A 394 1.36 6.29 21.75
CA LEU A 394 1.09 6.65 20.36
C LEU A 394 1.83 5.73 19.37
N GLY A 395 3.11 5.47 19.60
CA GLY A 395 3.91 4.58 18.76
C GLY A 395 3.46 3.11 18.85
N TYR A 396 2.93 2.67 19.99
CA TYR A 396 2.32 1.35 20.10
C TYR A 396 1.00 1.26 19.33
N VAL A 397 0.15 2.29 19.42
CA VAL A 397 -1.11 2.36 18.67
C VAL A 397 -0.86 2.42 17.16
N ASP A 398 0.15 3.17 16.73
CA ASP A 398 0.59 3.22 15.33
C ASP A 398 1.05 1.85 14.84
N ARG A 399 1.83 1.12 15.64
CA ARG A 399 2.17 -0.27 15.31
C ARG A 399 0.94 -1.18 15.33
N LEU A 400 -0.02 -0.99 16.22
CA LEU A 400 -1.16 -1.90 16.33
C LEU A 400 -2.18 -1.69 15.18
N ALA A 401 -2.38 -0.46 14.72
CA ALA A 401 -3.32 -0.16 13.65
C ALA A 401 -2.85 -0.67 12.28
N VAL A 402 -3.78 -1.18 11.46
CA VAL A 402 -3.48 -1.66 10.09
C VAL A 402 -3.14 -0.51 9.14
N ARG A 403 -3.77 0.65 9.36
CA ARG A 403 -3.52 1.89 8.64
C ARG A 403 -3.36 3.01 9.64
N SER A 404 -2.13 3.43 9.84
CA SER A 404 -1.84 4.60 10.64
C SER A 404 -0.62 5.33 10.15
N GLN A 405 -0.56 6.60 10.52
CA GLN A 405 0.58 7.44 10.24
C GLN A 405 0.98 8.17 11.51
N TYR A 406 2.22 7.97 11.94
CA TYR A 406 2.85 8.75 12.98
C TYR A 406 3.45 10.03 12.41
N THR A 407 3.12 11.16 13.02
CA THR A 407 3.66 12.48 12.69
C THR A 407 3.97 13.27 13.97
N THR A 408 4.92 14.19 13.86
CA THR A 408 5.20 15.17 14.91
C THR A 408 4.78 16.55 14.40
N GLY A 409 4.21 17.36 15.28
CA GLY A 409 3.74 18.70 14.96
C GLY A 409 4.81 19.67 14.42
N ARG A 410 6.11 19.38 14.64
CA ARG A 410 7.22 20.12 14.02
C ARG A 410 7.79 19.47 12.76
N GLY A 411 7.78 18.15 12.70
CA GLY A 411 8.39 17.41 11.58
C GLY A 411 7.51 17.35 10.34
N SER A 412 6.19 17.54 10.49
CA SER A 412 5.23 17.57 9.39
C SER A 412 4.78 19.00 9.14
N SER A 413 5.27 19.61 8.06
CA SER A 413 4.70 20.88 7.58
C SER A 413 3.29 20.65 7.02
N GLY A 414 2.47 21.69 6.88
CA GLY A 414 1.12 21.57 6.31
C GLY A 414 1.05 20.88 4.96
N VAL A 415 2.11 20.91 4.15
CA VAL A 415 2.22 20.15 2.90
C VAL A 415 2.35 18.65 3.16
N GLY A 416 3.12 18.26 4.17
CA GLY A 416 3.26 16.87 4.61
C GLY A 416 2.05 16.33 5.37
N LEU A 417 1.24 17.20 5.99
CA LEU A 417 0.00 16.82 6.66
C LEU A 417 -1.18 16.66 5.67
N THR A 418 -1.30 17.59 4.70
CA THR A 418 -2.44 17.67 3.77
C THR A 418 -2.21 16.91 2.46
N ALA A 419 -1.79 17.58 1.40
CA ALA A 419 -1.26 16.98 0.19
C ALA A 419 -0.30 17.96 -0.49
N ALA A 420 0.67 17.40 -1.21
CA ALA A 420 1.63 18.11 -2.02
C ALA A 420 1.25 18.02 -3.50
N VAL A 421 1.53 19.08 -4.27
CA VAL A 421 1.48 19.01 -5.74
C VAL A 421 2.90 18.83 -6.23
N ILE A 422 3.17 17.72 -6.92
CA ILE A 422 4.48 17.37 -7.45
C ILE A 422 4.36 17.12 -8.94
N LYS A 423 5.34 17.62 -9.70
CA LYS A 423 5.43 17.38 -11.13
C LYS A 423 5.92 15.96 -11.39
N ASP A 424 5.18 15.19 -12.17
CA ASP A 424 5.61 13.86 -12.57
C ASP A 424 6.81 13.95 -13.53
N PRO A 425 7.90 13.20 -13.28
CA PRO A 425 9.07 13.22 -14.16
C PRO A 425 8.79 12.65 -15.55
N VAL A 426 7.80 11.75 -15.71
CA VAL A 426 7.51 11.08 -16.98
C VAL A 426 6.50 11.87 -17.80
N THR A 427 5.33 12.17 -17.22
CA THR A 427 4.26 12.89 -17.95
C THR A 427 4.49 14.39 -17.96
N GLY A 428 5.25 14.91 -16.98
CA GLY A 428 5.40 16.35 -16.78
C GLY A 428 4.14 17.02 -16.24
N GLU A 429 3.11 16.25 -15.88
CA GLU A 429 1.86 16.76 -15.33
C GLU A 429 1.96 17.01 -13.82
N TRP A 430 1.12 17.91 -13.31
CA TRP A 430 1.04 18.19 -11.87
C TRP A 430 0.17 17.12 -11.22
N THR A 431 0.80 16.23 -10.45
CA THR A 431 0.15 15.15 -9.69
C THR A 431 0.00 15.55 -8.22
N LEU A 432 -1.06 15.07 -7.57
CA LEU A 432 -1.27 15.24 -6.13
C LEU A 432 -0.68 14.04 -5.38
N GLU A 433 0.24 14.29 -4.46
CA GLU A 433 0.71 13.29 -3.49
C GLU A 433 0.05 13.57 -2.14
N GLY A 434 -0.69 12.58 -1.62
CA GLY A 434 -1.36 12.68 -0.32
C GLY A 434 -0.37 12.84 0.83
N GLY A 435 -0.67 13.73 1.77
CA GLY A 435 0.03 13.86 3.04
C GLY A 435 -0.48 12.86 4.07
N ALA A 436 0.05 12.95 5.28
CA ALA A 436 -0.20 12.02 6.37
C ALA A 436 -1.69 11.78 6.68
N LEU A 437 -2.52 12.83 6.67
CA LEU A 437 -3.95 12.70 6.95
C LEU A 437 -4.73 12.05 5.81
N VAL A 438 -4.28 12.23 4.57
CA VAL A 438 -4.92 11.61 3.39
C VAL A 438 -4.53 10.13 3.30
N LEU A 439 -3.26 9.81 3.58
CA LEU A 439 -2.77 8.43 3.59
C LEU A 439 -3.40 7.60 4.72
N ALA A 440 -3.72 8.24 5.85
CA ALA A 440 -4.36 7.58 6.99
C ALA A 440 -5.89 7.44 6.88
N ASP A 441 -6.52 7.65 5.70
CA ASP A 441 -7.98 7.55 5.52
C ASP A 441 -8.55 6.20 6.03
N GLN A 442 -9.67 6.26 6.77
CA GLN A 442 -10.29 5.14 7.52
C GLN A 442 -9.40 4.49 8.60
N GLY A 443 -8.23 5.07 8.85
CA GLY A 443 -7.26 4.66 9.85
C GLY A 443 -7.13 5.66 11.00
N ILE A 444 -5.93 5.70 11.57
CA ILE A 444 -5.60 6.54 12.72
C ILE A 444 -4.41 7.42 12.36
N CYS A 445 -4.51 8.72 12.62
CA CYS A 445 -3.38 9.62 12.56
C CYS A 445 -2.90 9.93 13.98
N CYS A 446 -1.67 9.50 14.28
CA CYS A 446 -1.00 9.77 15.55
C CYS A 446 -0.18 11.05 15.39
N ILE A 447 -0.49 12.07 16.19
CA ILE A 447 0.20 13.37 16.17
C ILE A 447 0.84 13.63 17.53
N ASP A 448 2.16 13.64 17.58
CA ASP A 448 2.91 14.05 18.78
C ASP A 448 3.28 15.53 18.74
N GLU A 449 3.49 16.15 19.90
CA GLU A 449 3.79 17.58 20.05
C GLU A 449 2.78 18.50 19.34
N PHE A 450 1.50 18.22 19.52
CA PHE A 450 0.40 18.96 18.90
C PHE A 450 0.40 20.45 19.25
N ASP A 451 0.94 20.84 20.41
CA ASP A 451 1.11 22.22 20.85
C ASP A 451 2.05 23.04 19.94
N LYS A 452 3.05 22.38 19.33
CA LYS A 452 4.09 23.04 18.53
C LYS A 452 3.73 23.24 17.05
N MET A 453 2.51 22.89 16.64
CA MET A 453 2.07 23.04 15.26
C MET A 453 1.82 24.50 14.87
N LEU A 454 2.14 24.79 13.60
CA LEU A 454 1.90 26.09 13.00
C LEU A 454 0.41 26.37 12.82
N GLU A 455 0.05 27.65 12.73
CA GLU A 455 -1.36 28.06 12.58
C GLU A 455 -2.00 27.53 11.29
N SER A 456 -1.24 27.45 10.18
CA SER A 456 -1.72 26.86 8.92
C SER A 456 -2.12 25.39 9.09
N ASP A 457 -1.36 24.61 9.87
CA ASP A 457 -1.65 23.20 10.09
C ASP A 457 -2.89 23.02 10.97
N ARG A 458 -3.11 23.94 11.92
CA ARG A 458 -4.33 23.99 12.74
C ARG A 458 -5.58 24.19 11.88
N THR A 459 -5.52 25.02 10.83
CA THR A 459 -6.66 25.20 9.91
C THR A 459 -7.02 23.93 9.15
N ALA A 460 -6.02 23.17 8.68
CA ALA A 460 -6.24 21.89 8.02
C ALA A 460 -6.87 20.86 8.96
N ILE A 461 -6.41 20.78 10.22
CA ILE A 461 -7.00 19.86 11.20
C ILE A 461 -8.43 20.28 11.56
N HIS A 462 -8.73 21.58 11.62
CA HIS A 462 -10.09 22.05 11.82
C HIS A 462 -11.04 21.58 10.72
N GLU A 463 -10.58 21.59 9.47
CA GLU A 463 -11.34 21.07 8.33
C GLU A 463 -11.56 19.55 8.45
N VAL A 464 -10.51 18.80 8.74
CA VAL A 464 -10.56 17.33 8.87
C VAL A 464 -11.46 16.87 10.03
N MET A 465 -11.37 17.51 11.19
CA MET A 465 -12.19 17.13 12.36
C MET A 465 -13.69 17.45 12.17
N GLU A 466 -14.02 18.44 11.34
CA GLU A 466 -15.40 18.88 11.11
C GLU A 466 -16.03 18.15 9.92
N GLN A 467 -15.37 18.17 8.76
CA GLN A 467 -15.92 17.71 7.48
C GLN A 467 -15.37 16.33 7.05
N GLN A 468 -14.28 15.86 7.67
CA GLN A 468 -13.53 14.67 7.24
C GLN A 468 -13.08 14.75 5.77
N THR A 469 -12.76 15.97 5.32
CA THR A 469 -12.26 16.28 3.98
C THR A 469 -11.16 17.32 4.08
N ILE A 470 -10.29 17.36 3.08
CA ILE A 470 -9.23 18.35 2.92
C ILE A 470 -9.41 18.97 1.54
N SER A 471 -9.67 20.28 1.51
CA SER A 471 -9.76 21.05 0.27
C SER A 471 -8.40 21.62 -0.11
N ILE A 472 -8.00 21.37 -1.36
CA ILE A 472 -6.72 21.83 -1.88
C ILE A 472 -6.98 22.58 -3.18
N SER A 473 -6.56 23.83 -3.18
CA SER A 473 -6.62 24.74 -4.33
C SER A 473 -5.21 25.24 -4.63
N LYS A 474 -4.41 24.42 -5.33
CA LYS A 474 -3.00 24.72 -5.66
C LYS A 474 -2.71 24.36 -7.12
N CYS A 475 -1.89 25.16 -7.79
CA CYS A 475 -1.42 24.91 -9.17
C CYS A 475 -2.53 24.62 -10.20
N GLY A 476 -3.72 25.24 -10.04
CA GLY A 476 -4.87 25.03 -10.93
C GLY A 476 -5.68 23.76 -10.63
N ILE A 477 -5.29 22.99 -9.62
CA ILE A 477 -6.03 21.83 -9.12
C ILE A 477 -6.87 22.28 -7.93
N ASN A 478 -8.19 22.32 -8.10
CA ASN A 478 -9.16 22.59 -7.05
C ASN A 478 -9.91 21.29 -6.76
N THR A 479 -9.40 20.50 -5.83
CA THR A 479 -9.97 19.18 -5.49
C THR A 479 -10.15 19.05 -3.99
N SER A 480 -11.13 18.26 -3.58
CA SER A 480 -11.33 17.87 -2.19
C SER A 480 -10.97 16.39 -2.04
N LEU A 481 -10.09 16.10 -1.10
CA LEU A 481 -9.69 14.75 -0.74
C LEU A 481 -10.44 14.33 0.52
N ASN A 482 -10.84 13.07 0.60
CA ASN A 482 -11.46 12.53 1.80
C ASN A 482 -10.37 12.21 2.84
N ALA A 483 -10.62 12.56 4.11
CA ALA A 483 -9.75 12.29 5.24
C ALA A 483 -10.61 11.86 6.44
N ARG A 484 -11.16 10.64 6.38
CA ARG A 484 -11.99 10.01 7.43
C ARG A 484 -11.07 9.35 8.44
N VAL A 485 -10.30 10.16 9.14
CA VAL A 485 -9.28 9.69 10.09
C VAL A 485 -9.73 9.91 11.53
N ALA A 486 -9.34 9.00 12.41
CA ALA A 486 -9.36 9.23 13.85
C ALA A 486 -8.05 9.91 14.26
N ILE A 487 -8.13 11.03 14.98
CA ILE A 487 -6.94 11.76 15.42
C ILE A 487 -6.65 11.40 16.87
N ILE A 488 -5.46 10.87 17.12
CA ILE A 488 -4.91 10.70 18.46
C ILE A 488 -3.74 11.66 18.59
N ALA A 489 -3.90 12.67 19.44
CA ALA A 489 -2.93 13.72 19.63
C ALA A 489 -2.29 13.61 21.03
N ALA A 490 -1.00 13.86 21.12
CA ALA A 490 -0.34 14.20 22.39
C ALA A 490 0.10 15.66 22.38
N ALA A 491 -0.13 16.33 23.50
CA ALA A 491 0.33 17.69 23.75
C ALA A 491 1.05 17.76 25.10
N ASN A 492 2.03 18.66 25.17
CA ASN A 492 2.72 18.98 26.41
C ASN A 492 2.27 20.35 26.92
N PRO A 493 2.20 20.56 28.25
CA PRO A 493 1.91 21.87 28.80
C PRO A 493 3.06 22.85 28.48
N SER A 494 2.73 24.12 28.25
CA SER A 494 3.66 25.17 27.82
C SER A 494 4.85 25.37 28.77
N PHE A 495 4.66 25.14 30.07
CA PHE A 495 5.71 25.27 31.09
C PHE A 495 6.39 23.94 31.44
N GLY A 496 6.15 22.88 30.67
CA GLY A 496 6.66 21.52 30.93
C GLY A 496 5.97 20.80 32.10
N ARG A 497 5.39 21.53 33.06
CA ARG A 497 4.49 20.98 34.07
C ARG A 497 3.13 21.65 34.00
N TYR A 498 2.07 20.88 34.27
CA TYR A 498 0.73 21.44 34.40
C TYR A 498 0.63 22.32 35.66
N ASN A 499 0.11 23.55 35.51
CA ASN A 499 -0.12 24.44 36.66
C ASN A 499 -1.62 24.52 36.97
N SER A 500 -2.01 24.01 38.13
CA SER A 500 -3.39 23.92 38.62
C SER A 500 -4.09 25.27 38.75
N LYS A 501 -3.33 26.37 38.89
CA LYS A 501 -3.87 27.72 39.05
C LYS A 501 -4.32 28.35 37.73
N LYS A 502 -3.84 27.83 36.60
CA LYS A 502 -4.18 28.34 35.26
C LYS A 502 -5.25 27.49 34.62
N THR A 503 -5.98 28.09 33.69
CA THR A 503 -6.98 27.36 32.89
C THR A 503 -6.28 26.39 31.93
N VAL A 504 -7.01 25.35 31.51
CA VAL A 504 -6.54 24.36 30.53
C VAL A 504 -6.08 25.04 29.23
N GLU A 505 -6.77 26.12 28.81
CA GLU A 505 -6.48 26.87 27.59
C GLU A 505 -5.11 27.55 27.63
N GLU A 506 -4.80 28.22 28.73
CA GLU A 506 -3.51 28.88 28.92
C GLU A 506 -2.38 27.87 29.10
N ASN A 507 -2.66 26.74 29.75
CA ASN A 507 -1.66 25.70 29.96
C ASN A 507 -1.25 25.01 28.66
N VAL A 508 -2.20 24.74 27.75
CA VAL A 508 -1.95 23.97 26.51
C VAL A 508 -1.73 24.87 25.28
N GLN A 509 -2.02 26.18 25.36
CA GLN A 509 -1.86 27.14 24.25
C GLN A 509 -2.64 26.73 22.98
N LEU A 510 -3.80 26.09 23.17
CA LEU A 510 -4.72 25.69 22.11
C LEU A 510 -6.04 26.45 22.24
N PRO A 511 -6.65 26.89 21.13
CA PRO A 511 -7.93 27.57 21.17
C PRO A 511 -9.05 26.61 21.61
N ALA A 512 -10.00 27.12 22.41
CA ALA A 512 -11.17 26.37 22.91
C ALA A 512 -12.00 25.69 21.80
N ALA A 513 -12.03 26.32 20.61
CA ALA A 513 -12.69 25.80 19.42
C ALA A 513 -12.11 24.45 18.94
N LEU A 514 -10.83 24.20 19.21
CA LEU A 514 -10.14 22.96 18.89
C LEU A 514 -10.38 21.90 19.97
N LEU A 515 -10.20 22.28 21.24
CA LEU A 515 -10.41 21.39 22.39
C LEU A 515 -11.83 20.82 22.42
N SER A 516 -12.84 21.63 22.09
CA SER A 516 -14.23 21.20 22.01
C SER A 516 -14.53 20.21 20.87
N ARG A 517 -13.60 19.96 19.93
CA ARG A 517 -13.76 18.96 18.86
C ARG A 517 -13.17 17.59 19.22
N PHE A 518 -12.36 17.52 20.27
CA PHE A 518 -11.93 16.25 20.85
C PHE A 518 -13.08 15.66 21.65
N ASP A 519 -13.23 14.34 21.53
CA ASP A 519 -14.29 13.60 22.20
C ASP A 519 -13.85 13.22 23.62
N LEU A 520 -12.54 12.96 23.83
CA LEU A 520 -11.92 12.71 25.13
C LEU A 520 -10.63 13.54 25.29
N LEU A 521 -10.45 14.14 26.47
CA LEU A 521 -9.26 14.88 26.86
C LEU A 521 -8.68 14.28 28.13
N TRP A 522 -7.58 13.54 28.02
CA TRP A 522 -6.90 12.98 29.17
C TRP A 522 -5.80 13.91 29.63
N LEU A 523 -5.86 14.31 30.90
CA LEU A 523 -4.76 14.95 31.58
C LEU A 523 -4.01 13.90 32.41
N ILE A 524 -2.76 13.63 32.04
CA ILE A 524 -1.86 12.69 32.71
C ILE A 524 -0.82 13.51 33.46
N GLN A 525 -1.00 13.64 34.77
CA GLN A 525 -0.05 14.30 35.65
C GLN A 525 0.82 13.25 36.36
N ASP A 526 2.09 13.57 36.54
CA ASP A 526 3.00 12.78 37.36
C ASP A 526 2.96 13.30 38.80
N VAL A 527 2.05 12.73 39.60
CA VAL A 527 1.93 13.06 41.03
C VAL A 527 2.86 12.11 41.81
N PRO A 528 3.86 12.63 42.54
CA PRO A 528 4.82 11.79 43.24
C PRO A 528 4.14 11.00 44.35
N ASP A 529 4.13 9.67 44.23
CA ASP A 529 3.51 8.76 45.18
C ASP A 529 4.39 7.53 45.41
N GLN A 530 4.80 7.29 46.65
CA GLN A 530 5.83 6.27 46.96
C GLN A 530 5.40 4.85 46.57
N ASP A 531 4.12 4.50 46.73
CA ASP A 531 3.63 3.15 46.43
C ASP A 531 3.49 2.91 44.93
N ASN A 532 2.97 3.88 44.18
CA ASN A 532 2.90 3.78 42.72
C ASN A 532 4.28 3.83 42.08
N ASP A 533 5.17 4.71 42.55
CA ASP A 533 6.54 4.81 42.05
C ASP A 533 7.29 3.49 42.22
N LYS A 534 7.12 2.81 43.36
CA LYS A 534 7.71 1.50 43.61
C LYS A 534 7.21 0.44 42.62
N LYS A 535 5.91 0.42 42.34
CA LYS A 535 5.32 -0.52 41.37
C LYS A 535 5.78 -0.25 39.94
N ILE A 536 5.84 1.02 39.54
CA ILE A 536 6.33 1.43 38.23
C ILE A 536 7.81 1.05 38.09
N ALA A 537 8.62 1.33 39.11
CA ALA A 537 10.04 1.00 39.11
C ALA A 537 10.27 -0.52 38.98
N ASP A 538 9.57 -1.33 39.77
CA ASP A 538 9.66 -2.80 39.72
C ASP A 538 9.22 -3.37 38.36
N HIS A 539 8.19 -2.77 37.76
CA HIS A 539 7.74 -3.15 36.43
C HIS A 539 8.79 -2.83 35.35
N ILE A 540 9.36 -1.63 35.37
CA ILE A 540 10.37 -1.20 34.40
C ILE A 540 11.63 -2.05 34.52
N THR A 541 12.13 -2.30 35.74
CA THR A 541 13.31 -3.15 35.95
C THR A 541 13.08 -4.57 35.46
N TYR A 542 11.90 -5.13 35.70
CA TYR A 542 11.54 -6.47 35.23
C TYR A 542 11.52 -6.54 33.70
N VAL A 543 10.85 -5.60 33.02
CA VAL A 543 10.75 -5.57 31.55
C VAL A 543 12.14 -5.50 30.92
N HIS A 544 13.04 -4.68 31.46
CA HIS A 544 14.41 -4.58 30.96
C HIS A 544 15.27 -5.81 31.26
N MET A 545 15.02 -6.53 32.37
CA MET A 545 15.79 -7.72 32.74
C MET A 545 15.38 -8.96 31.92
N ASN A 546 14.08 -9.15 31.71
CA ASN A 546 13.54 -10.38 31.12
C ASN A 546 13.13 -10.22 29.66
N GLY A 547 13.06 -8.98 29.14
CA GLY A 547 12.53 -8.68 27.81
C GLY A 547 11.06 -9.06 27.64
N ARG A 548 10.35 -9.25 28.75
CA ARG A 548 8.93 -9.62 28.84
C ARG A 548 8.33 -8.95 30.07
N GLU A 549 7.04 -8.67 30.03
CA GLU A 549 6.28 -8.22 31.20
C GLU A 549 6.20 -9.31 32.29
N PRO A 550 6.03 -8.91 33.57
CA PRO A 550 5.80 -9.87 34.64
C PRO A 550 4.51 -10.66 34.40
N GLU A 551 4.44 -11.91 34.86
CA GLU A 551 3.22 -12.71 34.80
C GLU A 551 2.15 -12.11 35.72
N VAL A 552 1.41 -11.12 35.20
CA VAL A 552 0.16 -10.65 35.81
C VAL A 552 -0.94 -11.68 35.53
N GLN A 553 -2.08 -11.59 36.22
CA GLN A 553 -3.21 -12.52 36.14
C GLN A 553 -3.74 -12.82 34.72
N PHE A 554 -3.34 -12.06 33.70
CA PHE A 554 -3.80 -12.19 32.32
C PHE A 554 -2.62 -12.33 31.36
N LYS A 555 -2.70 -13.34 30.48
CA LYS A 555 -1.73 -13.53 29.40
C LYS A 555 -2.02 -12.50 28.29
N PRO A 556 -1.03 -11.68 27.87
CA PRO A 556 -1.25 -10.70 26.81
C PRO A 556 -1.60 -11.39 25.48
N LEU A 557 -2.50 -10.76 24.73
CA LEU A 557 -2.85 -11.21 23.38
C LEU A 557 -1.75 -10.83 22.40
N SER A 558 -1.55 -11.67 21.37
CA SER A 558 -0.63 -11.33 20.29
C SER A 558 -1.16 -10.15 19.47
N MET A 559 -0.27 -9.28 18.98
CA MET A 559 -0.66 -8.13 18.15
C MET A 559 -1.42 -8.56 16.89
N SER A 560 -1.06 -9.68 16.26
CA SER A 560 -1.74 -10.20 15.06
C SER A 560 -3.18 -10.60 15.35
N LEU A 561 -3.45 -11.25 16.50
CA LEU A 561 -4.80 -11.61 16.92
C LEU A 561 -5.62 -10.37 17.25
N MET A 562 -5.03 -9.39 17.96
CA MET A 562 -5.70 -8.11 18.24
C MET A 562 -6.07 -7.37 16.95
N ARG A 563 -5.15 -7.30 15.96
CA ARG A 563 -5.43 -6.69 14.66
C ARG A 563 -6.60 -7.38 13.94
N ARG A 564 -6.59 -8.71 13.88
CA ARG A 564 -7.68 -9.51 13.29
C ARG A 564 -9.01 -9.23 14.00
N TYR A 565 -9.00 -9.25 15.34
CA TYR A 565 -10.21 -8.98 16.12
C TYR A 565 -10.76 -7.58 15.89
N ILE A 566 -9.91 -6.55 15.91
CA ILE A 566 -10.30 -5.16 15.63
C ILE A 566 -10.87 -5.04 14.20
N ALA A 567 -10.28 -5.72 13.22
CA ALA A 567 -10.78 -5.72 11.85
C ALA A 567 -12.19 -6.32 11.73
N ILE A 568 -12.47 -7.40 12.47
CA ILE A 568 -13.80 -8.01 12.55
C ILE A 568 -14.79 -7.06 13.23
N CYS A 569 -14.39 -6.43 14.35
CA CYS A 569 -15.22 -5.44 15.04
C CYS A 569 -15.59 -4.25 14.14
N LYS A 570 -14.68 -3.79 13.29
CA LYS A 570 -14.91 -2.68 12.36
C LYS A 570 -15.96 -2.97 11.30
N ARG A 571 -16.15 -4.24 10.91
CA ARG A 571 -17.20 -4.66 9.95
C ARG A 571 -18.60 -4.55 10.55
N HIS A 572 -18.71 -4.54 11.88
CA HIS A 572 -19.99 -4.49 12.58
C HIS A 572 -20.53 -3.06 12.70
N HIS A 573 -21.84 -2.87 12.53
CA HIS A 573 -22.49 -1.56 12.58
C HIS A 573 -23.71 -1.56 13.52
N PRO A 574 -23.52 -1.40 14.85
CA PRO A 574 -24.61 -1.40 15.80
C PRO A 574 -25.58 -0.23 15.60
N LYS A 575 -26.86 -0.50 15.84
CA LYS A 575 -27.93 0.52 15.85
C LYS A 575 -28.24 0.94 17.27
N ILE A 576 -28.60 2.22 17.43
CA ILE A 576 -29.03 2.77 18.71
C ILE A 576 -30.55 2.61 18.78
N PRO A 577 -31.09 1.79 19.69
CA PRO A 577 -32.52 1.62 19.84
C PRO A 577 -33.20 2.88 20.41
N SER A 578 -34.48 3.08 20.08
CA SER A 578 -35.19 4.33 20.39
C SER A 578 -35.43 4.57 21.89
N TYR A 579 -35.52 3.52 22.70
CA TYR A 579 -35.76 3.66 24.16
C TYR A 579 -34.56 4.32 24.89
N LEU A 580 -33.34 4.12 24.39
CA LEU A 580 -32.13 4.74 24.94
C LEU A 580 -32.06 6.25 24.70
N ARG A 581 -32.84 6.78 23.74
CA ARG A 581 -32.87 8.22 23.46
C ARG A 581 -33.28 9.02 24.68
N THR A 582 -34.33 8.59 25.38
CA THR A 582 -34.82 9.29 26.57
C THR A 582 -33.74 9.32 27.65
N ARG A 583 -33.07 8.18 27.87
CA ARG A 583 -31.99 8.04 28.86
C ARG A 583 -30.77 8.91 28.53
N LEU A 584 -30.35 8.95 27.26
CA LEU A 584 -29.26 9.80 26.80
C LEU A 584 -29.55 11.30 27.02
N VAL A 585 -30.81 11.71 26.82
CA VAL A 585 -31.24 13.09 27.06
C VAL A 585 -31.23 13.42 28.55
N GLU A 586 -31.79 12.55 29.40
CA GLU A 586 -31.75 12.73 30.86
C GLU A 586 -30.31 12.85 31.36
N LYS A 587 -29.44 11.92 30.95
CA LYS A 587 -28.02 11.94 31.32
C LYS A 587 -27.29 13.17 30.83
N TYR A 588 -27.63 13.67 29.65
CA TYR A 588 -27.08 14.93 29.16
C TYR A 588 -27.49 16.13 30.01
N VAL A 589 -28.75 16.17 30.46
CA VAL A 589 -29.26 17.21 31.36
C VAL A 589 -28.55 17.14 32.70
N GLU A 590 -28.37 15.96 33.28
CA GLU A 590 -27.60 15.73 34.51
C GLU A 590 -26.17 16.29 34.38
N ILE A 591 -25.45 15.95 33.30
CA ILE A 591 -24.08 16.44 33.03
C ILE A 591 -24.06 17.98 32.95
N ARG A 592 -25.07 18.58 32.31
CA ARG A 592 -25.14 20.04 32.18
C ARG A 592 -25.50 20.73 33.48
N GLU A 593 -26.33 20.11 34.30
CA GLU A 593 -26.70 20.65 35.61
C GLU A 593 -25.51 20.64 36.57
N GLN A 594 -24.76 19.54 36.61
CA GLN A 594 -23.51 19.43 37.37
C GLN A 594 -22.47 20.46 36.92
N ALA A 595 -22.35 20.69 35.61
CA ALA A 595 -21.45 21.72 35.07
C ALA A 595 -21.89 23.15 35.46
N ARG A 596 -23.20 23.43 35.49
CA ARG A 596 -23.71 24.74 35.95
C ARG A 596 -23.45 24.98 37.43
N ALA A 597 -23.51 23.94 38.26
CA ALA A 597 -23.18 24.03 39.67
C ALA A 597 -21.69 24.38 39.89
N ASN A 598 -20.80 23.87 39.03
CA ASN A 598 -19.35 24.10 39.09
C ASN A 598 -18.87 25.20 38.12
N MET A 599 -19.48 26.39 38.21
CA MET A 599 -19.35 27.50 37.24
C MET A 599 -17.90 28.00 36.99
N GLU A 600 -16.97 27.80 37.94
CA GLU A 600 -15.55 28.21 37.84
C GLU A 600 -14.61 27.08 37.38
N THR A 601 -15.09 25.84 37.26
CA THR A 601 -14.25 24.65 37.04
C THR A 601 -14.67 23.87 35.79
N SER A 602 -15.92 24.02 35.35
CA SER A 602 -16.44 23.22 34.25
C SER A 602 -15.86 23.66 32.90
N VAL A 603 -14.96 22.85 32.37
CA VAL A 603 -14.59 22.88 30.94
C VAL A 603 -15.87 22.77 30.12
N PHE A 604 -16.00 23.64 29.12
CA PHE A 604 -17.12 23.81 28.20
C PHE A 604 -17.97 22.54 27.94
N THR A 605 -19.07 22.35 28.69
CA THR A 605 -20.02 21.26 28.41
C THR A 605 -20.87 21.59 27.19
N SER A 606 -20.31 21.33 26.01
CA SER A 606 -20.96 21.54 24.72
C SER A 606 -21.96 20.43 24.39
N ALA A 607 -22.84 20.66 23.41
CA ALA A 607 -23.64 19.61 22.78
C ALA A 607 -22.77 18.51 22.15
N ARG A 608 -21.50 18.80 21.87
CA ARG A 608 -20.53 17.82 21.35
C ARG A 608 -20.23 16.68 22.33
N ASN A 609 -20.36 16.89 23.64
CA ASN A 609 -20.15 15.82 24.62
C ASN A 609 -21.21 14.72 24.48
N LEU A 610 -22.45 15.07 24.12
CA LEU A 610 -23.49 14.09 23.83
C LEU A 610 -23.14 13.25 22.58
N LEU A 611 -22.59 13.89 21.55
CA LEU A 611 -22.12 13.18 20.36
C LEU A 611 -20.94 12.25 20.69
N ALA A 612 -20.04 12.67 21.58
CA ALA A 612 -18.94 11.84 22.06
C ALA A 612 -19.44 10.59 22.81
N VAL A 613 -20.40 10.74 23.74
CA VAL A 613 -21.05 9.60 24.43
C VAL A 613 -21.61 8.60 23.43
N VAL A 614 -22.36 9.09 22.43
CA VAL A 614 -22.96 8.23 21.41
C VAL A 614 -21.90 7.47 20.61
N ARG A 615 -20.81 8.14 20.21
CA ARG A 615 -19.70 7.48 19.50
C ARG A 615 -19.01 6.42 20.36
N LEU A 616 -18.70 6.74 21.62
CA LEU A 616 -18.08 5.81 22.56
C LEU A 616 -18.96 4.59 22.81
N ALA A 617 -20.27 4.78 23.03
CA ALA A 617 -21.22 3.70 23.23
C ALA A 617 -21.33 2.80 21.98
N THR A 618 -21.34 3.39 20.76
CA THR A 618 -21.34 2.58 19.52
C THR A 618 -20.03 1.84 19.30
N ALA A 619 -18.88 2.43 19.68
CA ALA A 619 -17.59 1.76 19.62
C ALA A 619 -17.49 0.60 20.63
N HIS A 620 -18.06 0.78 21.83
CA HIS A 620 -18.11 -0.27 22.85
C HIS A 620 -19.00 -1.44 22.40
N ALA A 621 -20.19 -1.16 21.85
CA ALA A 621 -21.07 -2.18 21.29
C ALA A 621 -20.40 -2.95 20.13
N ARG A 622 -19.59 -2.28 19.30
CA ARG A 622 -18.79 -2.91 18.24
C ARG A 622 -17.73 -3.86 18.77
N LEU A 623 -17.05 -3.48 19.85
CA LEU A 623 -16.03 -4.31 20.48
C LEU A 623 -16.60 -5.67 20.95
N HIS A 624 -17.85 -5.67 21.41
CA HIS A 624 -18.57 -6.87 21.82
C HIS A 624 -19.33 -7.57 20.68
N LEU A 625 -19.17 -7.12 19.43
CA LEU A 625 -19.86 -7.67 18.24
C LEU A 625 -21.40 -7.69 18.40
N ARG A 626 -21.98 -6.68 19.07
CA ARG A 626 -23.43 -6.58 19.30
C ARG A 626 -24.10 -5.75 18.20
N ASP A 627 -25.32 -6.13 17.82
CA ASP A 627 -26.17 -5.42 16.84
C ASP A 627 -26.87 -4.18 17.40
N SER A 628 -27.08 -4.15 18.70
CA SER A 628 -27.75 -3.06 19.40
C SER A 628 -26.94 -2.59 20.60
N VAL A 629 -26.86 -1.27 20.78
CA VAL A 629 -26.28 -0.65 21.97
C VAL A 629 -27.16 -0.94 23.18
N ILE A 630 -26.55 -1.26 24.32
CA ILE A 630 -27.20 -1.52 25.62
C ILE A 630 -26.95 -0.35 26.58
N GLU A 631 -27.76 -0.22 27.64
CA GLU A 631 -27.58 0.78 28.69
C GLU A 631 -26.18 0.71 29.34
N ALA A 632 -25.66 -0.50 29.57
CA ALA A 632 -24.32 -0.70 30.13
C ALA A 632 -23.20 -0.07 29.26
N ASP A 633 -23.37 -0.05 27.93
CA ASP A 633 -22.40 0.58 27.03
C ASP A 633 -22.39 2.11 27.17
N ILE A 634 -23.55 2.69 27.47
CA ILE A 634 -23.70 4.13 27.73
C ILE A 634 -23.11 4.48 29.10
N ASP A 635 -23.38 3.65 30.12
CA ASP A 635 -22.85 3.87 31.46
C ASP A 635 -21.32 3.77 31.49
N GLU A 636 -20.71 2.85 30.72
CA GLU A 636 -19.25 2.79 30.59
C GLU A 636 -18.69 4.01 29.83
N ALA A 637 -19.36 4.47 28.77
CA ALA A 637 -18.98 5.69 28.07
C ALA A 637 -19.04 6.94 28.99
N LEU A 638 -20.04 6.99 29.87
CA LEU A 638 -20.16 8.03 30.89
C LEU A 638 -19.07 7.91 31.96
N ARG A 639 -18.76 6.69 32.42
CA ARG A 639 -17.66 6.42 33.35
C ARG A 639 -16.34 6.97 32.82
N LEU A 640 -16.05 6.74 31.53
CA LEU A 640 -14.83 7.26 30.89
C LEU A 640 -14.83 8.79 30.80
N LEU A 641 -15.97 9.41 30.50
CA LEU A 641 -16.08 10.88 30.45
C LEU A 641 -15.95 11.52 31.84
N ASP A 642 -16.52 10.91 32.86
CA ASP A 642 -16.41 11.41 34.22
C ASP A 642 -15.02 11.18 34.80
N ALA A 643 -14.37 10.06 34.47
CA ALA A 643 -12.95 9.85 34.77
C ALA A 643 -12.06 10.91 34.10
N CYS A 644 -12.37 11.27 32.84
CA CYS A 644 -11.70 12.34 32.11
C CYS A 644 -11.86 13.70 32.80
N LYS A 645 -13.07 14.06 33.25
CA LYS A 645 -13.31 15.30 34.02
C LYS A 645 -12.64 15.26 35.39
N ALA A 646 -12.71 14.14 36.08
CA ALA A 646 -12.13 13.96 37.41
C ALA A 646 -10.60 14.13 37.39
N SER A 647 -9.93 13.69 36.32
CA SER A 647 -8.50 13.96 36.13
C SER A 647 -8.16 15.44 36.03
N ILE A 648 -9.12 16.30 35.66
CA ILE A 648 -8.96 17.76 35.65
C ILE A 648 -9.29 18.35 37.04
N GLU A 649 -10.28 17.80 37.74
CA GLU A 649 -10.79 18.34 39.02
C GLU A 649 -9.99 17.91 40.26
N LYS A 650 -9.41 16.70 40.28
CA LYS A 650 -8.71 16.13 41.47
C LYS A 650 -7.64 17.05 42.06
N ASP A 651 -7.06 17.94 41.25
CA ASP A 651 -5.95 18.81 41.62
C ASP A 651 -6.37 20.05 42.46
N ARG A 652 -7.62 20.52 42.37
CA ARG A 652 -8.09 21.64 43.23
C ARG A 652 -8.29 21.23 44.69
N SER A 653 -8.77 20.00 44.92
CA SER A 653 -9.03 19.50 46.28
C SER A 653 -7.77 19.33 47.15
N LEU A 654 -6.63 19.04 46.53
CA LEU A 654 -5.33 18.92 47.22
C LEU A 654 -4.66 20.27 47.46
N SER A 655 -5.00 21.30 46.67
CA SER A 655 -4.45 22.64 46.82
C SER A 655 -5.22 23.50 47.84
N ASP A 656 -6.50 23.21 48.10
CA ASP A 656 -7.27 23.85 49.18
C ASP A 656 -6.97 23.30 50.59
N MET A 657 -6.21 22.21 50.72
CA MET A 657 -5.76 21.66 52.01
C MET A 657 -4.35 22.12 52.44
N ARG A 658 -3.74 23.11 51.77
CA ARG A 658 -2.41 23.63 52.11
C ARG A 658 -2.37 25.12 52.42
#